data_AF-A0A9E0YCB4-F1
#
_entry.id   AF-A0A9E0YCB4-F1
#
_cell.length_a   1.000
_cell.length_b   1.000
_cell.length_c   1.000
_cell.angle_alpha   90.00
_cell.angle_beta   90.00
_cell.angle_gamma   90.00
#
_symmetry.space_group_name_H-M   'P 1'
#
loop_
_entity.id
_entity.type
_entity.pdbx_description
1 polymer ?
#
loop_
_entity_poly.entity_id
_entity_poly.type
_entity_poly.pdbx_seq_one_letter_code
_entity_poly.pdbx_strand_id
1 'polypeptide(L)'
;MRRSPALPYLFSALFSAIAVAVAGDAPPVDCITVVTHLYRPSKWSPFNHFKRVNAGASEISLNGASEVEERWRALAGYPVGEIMASPGHTFIEDAKRVSEAAKDASLLAELLKSEPIILNAVTGPAGQVLSVDAWVGHDGLAALLLAKKLTIGDLPRENVRILVNGHVDGGTQWGHWVRASGADLETIGKSYSRVSGPGVEEGTISVDGAALNFDLGSRTDLAGYLSTLERPQPKIAIQFGTLDPYHEGHFGMLATSLGSEGFDEALVVPGYTPAHKPNASPIFHRRNIIARRLDRELKANLFSSNSALWLDQFGVSVFVRRIQQTYGTTHVEILIGQDAFDAILKQGLVRPGMRERYRVFPRGNGPLPELPEALKDHVTYVRADDRLQLSSTLVKKQLAAGSLDAEKSLHPRVLEYIRQNHLYGTEKFLAPVGQEANPFFKAVASGKTELVVAQVGALDVLASASGLPADFRRLAEAKRATMIGVASPPPNAFGEGEGVVQWALEFALGTFISPHYDREFRPALIQAIGESANSGTSAIEALLPTVRGIQIADPQEIKQSVEAIAKIGERRGNYVPRGQNAVGGFADQVARLVRDSKPSVSKIGEGNANVTLLLTYPTGEKFVFKPRMGEKSFKDAGNLSPTYVHFAREAEAYSLVEFWAGNASARRTGRSRVRTAKTLEAVLTIDGKAWGPGSMQVFQEGYTTLKDFIAKRPEAWEKIRKSREWLEAEADVKAFDFVMGNVDRFPNRVYQNGNLGNILVPAEMTEPSELELVLIDNGVGRPGHPGFDVSTLSPHMSAALRQAFHDFDAASFRKMEAYWLSADGVEDVIRRVELTRDYLAKH
;
A
#
# COMPACT_ATOMS: atom_id res chain seq x y z
N MET A 1 22.36 -0.56 -2.63
CA MET A 1 22.37 -1.60 -3.70
C MET A 1 23.26 -2.77 -3.27
N ARG A 2 22.80 -3.69 -2.39
CA ARG A 2 23.67 -4.74 -1.78
C ARG A 2 22.97 -6.10 -1.50
N ARG A 3 21.79 -6.37 -2.07
CA ARG A 3 21.00 -7.59 -1.77
C ARG A 3 20.35 -8.21 -3.02
N SER A 4 21.17 -8.64 -3.99
CA SER A 4 20.73 -9.55 -5.06
C SER A 4 21.74 -10.69 -5.18
N PRO A 5 21.33 -11.96 -5.01
CA PRO A 5 22.23 -13.11 -5.15
C PRO A 5 22.61 -13.40 -6.62
N ALA A 6 21.94 -12.77 -7.59
CA ALA A 6 22.32 -12.84 -9.01
C ALA A 6 23.48 -11.89 -9.37
N LEU A 7 23.78 -10.89 -8.53
CA LEU A 7 24.78 -9.87 -8.83
C LEU A 7 26.20 -10.41 -9.05
N PRO A 8 26.72 -11.37 -8.25
CA PRO A 8 28.04 -11.96 -8.48
C PRO A 8 28.15 -12.68 -9.84
N TYR A 9 27.10 -13.39 -10.26
CA TYR A 9 27.05 -14.05 -11.56
C TYR A 9 26.99 -13.04 -12.72
N LEU A 10 26.25 -11.95 -12.55
CA LEU A 10 26.20 -10.86 -13.53
C LEU A 10 27.56 -10.17 -13.69
N PHE A 11 28.25 -9.89 -12.57
CA PHE A 11 29.61 -9.35 -12.59
C PHE A 11 30.62 -10.35 -13.17
N SER A 12 30.51 -11.64 -12.87
CA SER A 12 31.38 -12.67 -13.46
C SER A 12 31.19 -12.80 -14.96
N ALA A 13 29.93 -12.79 -15.46
CA ALA A 13 29.65 -12.83 -16.89
C ALA A 13 30.16 -11.56 -17.59
N LEU A 14 29.99 -10.39 -16.98
CA LEU A 14 30.50 -9.12 -17.51
C LEU A 14 32.04 -9.08 -17.54
N PHE A 15 32.71 -9.54 -16.47
CA PHE A 15 34.17 -9.66 -16.44
C PHE A 15 34.69 -10.69 -17.45
N SER A 16 34.01 -11.82 -17.64
CA SER A 16 34.39 -12.79 -18.68
C SER A 16 34.22 -12.22 -20.09
N ALA A 17 33.14 -11.48 -20.37
CA ALA A 17 32.95 -10.81 -21.65
C ALA A 17 34.02 -9.73 -21.92
N ILE A 18 34.34 -8.91 -20.91
CA ILE A 18 35.41 -7.91 -20.99
C ILE A 18 36.78 -8.58 -21.16
N ALA A 19 37.07 -9.66 -20.43
CA ALA A 19 38.32 -10.40 -20.54
C ALA A 19 38.51 -11.02 -21.93
N VAL A 20 37.45 -11.59 -22.52
CA VAL A 20 37.48 -12.09 -23.90
C VAL A 20 37.69 -10.96 -24.91
N ALA A 21 37.01 -9.82 -24.74
CA ALA A 21 37.17 -8.65 -25.61
C ALA A 21 38.54 -7.95 -25.49
N VAL A 22 39.26 -8.15 -24.37
CA VAL A 22 40.62 -7.63 -24.14
C VAL A 22 41.71 -8.63 -24.57
N ALA A 23 41.36 -9.90 -24.84
CA ALA A 23 42.31 -10.99 -25.07
C ALA A 23 42.42 -11.48 -26.53
N GLY A 24 41.75 -10.86 -27.50
CA GLY A 24 41.88 -11.24 -28.92
C GLY A 24 41.19 -10.31 -29.90
N ASP A 25 41.61 -10.37 -31.17
CA ASP A 25 41.21 -9.48 -32.28
C ASP A 25 39.76 -9.69 -32.80
N ALA A 26 38.80 -9.83 -31.89
CA ALA A 26 37.38 -9.78 -32.25
C ALA A 26 36.94 -8.33 -32.51
N PRO A 27 36.23 -8.02 -33.62
CA PRO A 27 35.70 -6.68 -33.84
C PRO A 27 34.70 -6.31 -32.74
N PRO A 28 34.57 -5.02 -32.38
CA PRO A 28 33.75 -4.58 -31.26
C PRO A 28 32.25 -4.80 -31.53
N VAL A 29 31.73 -5.92 -31.02
CA VAL A 29 30.28 -6.17 -30.92
C VAL A 29 29.72 -5.25 -29.84
N ASP A 30 28.65 -4.50 -30.14
CA ASP A 30 28.02 -3.56 -29.21
C ASP A 30 27.54 -4.23 -27.92
N CYS A 31 28.39 -4.25 -26.88
CA CYS A 31 28.03 -4.71 -25.55
C CYS A 31 26.87 -3.89 -24.94
N ILE A 32 26.68 -2.65 -25.42
CA ILE A 32 25.53 -1.80 -25.08
C ILE A 32 24.21 -2.50 -25.44
N THR A 33 24.13 -3.12 -26.62
CA THR A 33 22.91 -3.77 -27.16
C THR A 33 22.52 -5.04 -26.38
N VAL A 34 23.52 -5.81 -25.92
CA VAL A 34 23.25 -7.01 -25.11
C VAL A 34 22.74 -6.63 -23.71
N VAL A 35 23.29 -5.56 -23.12
CA VAL A 35 22.86 -5.08 -21.80
C VAL A 35 21.47 -4.42 -21.85
N THR A 36 21.12 -3.69 -22.91
CA THR A 36 19.78 -3.08 -23.05
C THR A 36 18.67 -4.11 -23.25
N HIS A 37 18.93 -5.24 -23.92
CA HIS A 37 17.92 -6.30 -24.08
C HIS A 37 17.69 -7.13 -22.80
N LEU A 38 18.72 -7.36 -21.97
CA LEU A 38 18.58 -8.15 -20.73
C LEU A 38 18.12 -7.34 -19.51
N TYR A 39 18.21 -6.00 -19.56
CA TYR A 39 17.94 -5.14 -18.40
C TYR A 39 16.68 -4.28 -18.60
N ARG A 40 15.49 -4.81 -18.24
CA ARG A 40 14.20 -4.06 -18.24
C ARG A 40 14.40 -2.67 -17.57
N PRO A 41 14.38 -1.54 -18.30
CA PRO A 41 14.58 -0.24 -17.69
C PRO A 41 13.26 0.22 -17.09
N SER A 42 13.06 -0.01 -15.79
CA SER A 42 11.94 0.55 -15.00
C SER A 42 12.05 2.08 -14.79
N LYS A 43 12.63 2.78 -15.76
CA LYS A 43 12.95 4.20 -15.84
C LYS A 43 12.69 4.78 -17.25
N TRP A 44 12.06 4.03 -18.16
CA TRP A 44 11.33 4.65 -19.27
C TRP A 44 10.19 5.50 -18.68
N SER A 45 10.46 6.80 -18.50
CA SER A 45 9.45 7.77 -18.09
C SER A 45 8.45 7.93 -19.25
N PRO A 46 7.14 7.65 -19.06
CA PRO A 46 6.14 7.84 -20.11
C PRO A 46 6.13 9.28 -20.66
N PHE A 47 6.49 10.24 -19.81
CA PHE A 47 6.63 11.65 -20.15
C PHE A 47 7.70 11.93 -21.22
N ASN A 48 8.77 11.12 -21.31
CA ASN A 48 9.82 11.30 -22.30
C ASN A 48 9.41 10.74 -23.67
N HIS A 49 8.64 9.65 -23.70
CA HIS A 49 8.08 9.10 -24.93
C HIS A 49 7.03 10.06 -25.52
N PHE A 50 6.10 10.55 -24.70
CA PHE A 50 5.13 11.58 -25.08
C PHE A 50 5.80 12.87 -25.59
N LYS A 51 6.86 13.36 -24.91
CA LYS A 51 7.65 14.50 -25.41
C LYS A 51 8.35 14.25 -26.75
N ARG A 52 8.70 13.01 -27.11
CA ARG A 52 9.26 12.69 -28.42
C ARG A 52 8.18 12.75 -29.50
N VAL A 53 7.10 12.00 -29.30
CA VAL A 53 5.97 11.88 -30.25
C VAL A 53 5.36 13.26 -30.55
N ASN A 54 5.24 14.12 -29.54
CA ASN A 54 4.57 15.41 -29.70
C ASN A 54 5.49 16.53 -30.23
N ALA A 55 6.80 16.27 -30.41
CA ALA A 55 7.74 17.31 -30.87
C ALA A 55 7.36 17.79 -32.27
N GLY A 56 7.25 16.87 -33.24
CA GLY A 56 6.80 17.18 -34.61
C GLY A 56 5.32 17.60 -34.70
N ALA A 57 4.47 17.13 -33.78
CA ALA A 57 3.07 17.57 -33.72
C ALA A 57 2.97 19.08 -33.43
N SER A 58 3.78 19.59 -32.49
CA SER A 58 3.68 20.95 -31.97
C SER A 58 4.00 22.07 -32.97
N GLU A 59 4.64 21.74 -34.10
CA GLU A 59 4.91 22.67 -35.20
C GLU A 59 3.72 22.81 -36.17
N ILE A 60 2.76 21.88 -36.13
CA ILE A 60 1.56 21.89 -36.98
C ILE A 60 0.47 22.72 -36.30
N SER A 61 -0.17 23.62 -37.05
CA SER A 61 -1.34 24.40 -36.61
C SER A 61 -2.54 24.14 -37.52
N LEU A 62 -3.71 23.92 -36.90
CA LEU A 62 -5.00 23.74 -37.57
C LEU A 62 -5.94 24.94 -37.39
N ASN A 63 -5.41 26.11 -36.97
CA ASN A 63 -6.17 27.36 -36.94
C ASN A 63 -6.79 27.66 -38.31
N GLY A 64 -8.12 27.74 -38.37
CA GLY A 64 -8.87 28.01 -39.59
C GLY A 64 -9.07 26.82 -40.53
N ALA A 65 -8.53 25.63 -40.24
CA ALA A 65 -8.68 24.43 -41.07
C ALA A 65 -10.06 23.77 -40.90
N SER A 66 -11.12 24.48 -41.33
CA SER A 66 -12.49 23.99 -41.22
C SER A 66 -12.78 22.82 -42.17
N GLU A 67 -12.08 22.75 -43.31
CA GLU A 67 -12.32 21.76 -44.37
C GLU A 67 -11.37 20.56 -44.30
N VAL A 68 -11.85 19.38 -44.75
CA VAL A 68 -11.07 18.14 -44.90
C VAL A 68 -9.76 18.38 -45.67
N GLU A 69 -9.84 19.19 -46.73
CA GLU A 69 -8.71 19.53 -47.60
C GLU A 69 -7.55 20.21 -46.85
N GLU A 70 -7.88 21.06 -45.90
CA GLU A 70 -6.91 21.85 -45.15
C GLU A 70 -6.28 21.03 -44.03
N ARG A 71 -7.11 20.28 -43.28
CA ARG A 71 -6.65 19.33 -42.26
C ARG A 71 -5.74 18.25 -42.86
N TRP A 72 -6.12 17.70 -44.01
CA TRP A 72 -5.30 16.73 -44.74
C TRP A 72 -3.97 17.33 -45.17
N ARG A 73 -3.97 18.52 -45.78
CA ARG A 73 -2.75 19.18 -46.25
C ARG A 73 -1.80 19.55 -45.11
N ALA A 74 -2.33 20.01 -43.98
CA ALA A 74 -1.55 20.34 -42.79
C ALA A 74 -0.90 19.11 -42.12
N LEU A 75 -1.57 17.95 -42.16
CA LEU A 75 -1.10 16.72 -41.53
C LEU A 75 -0.36 15.77 -42.47
N ALA A 76 -0.34 16.01 -43.79
CA ALA A 76 0.21 15.09 -44.79
C ALA A 76 1.67 14.67 -44.57
N GLY A 77 2.48 15.52 -43.92
CA GLY A 77 3.87 15.21 -43.54
C GLY A 77 4.04 14.45 -42.21
N TYR A 78 2.99 14.31 -41.40
CA TYR A 78 3.08 13.71 -40.06
C TYR A 78 3.36 12.20 -40.15
N PRO A 79 4.33 11.64 -39.39
CA PRO A 79 4.69 10.23 -39.48
C PRO A 79 3.59 9.29 -38.97
N VAL A 80 3.23 8.27 -39.76
CA VAL A 80 2.24 7.24 -39.36
C VAL A 80 2.71 6.52 -38.10
N GLY A 81 4.01 6.22 -38.00
CA GLY A 81 4.59 5.54 -36.83
C GLY A 81 4.49 6.31 -35.51
N GLU A 82 4.26 7.63 -35.55
CA GLU A 82 4.13 8.50 -34.38
C GLU A 82 2.67 8.80 -34.02
N ILE A 83 1.69 8.26 -34.76
CA ILE A 83 0.27 8.37 -34.40
C ILE A 83 0.02 7.55 -33.12
N MET A 84 -0.60 8.15 -32.11
CA MET A 84 -0.90 7.49 -30.84
C MET A 84 -2.07 6.52 -31.01
N ALA A 85 -1.88 5.24 -30.67
CA ALA A 85 -2.93 4.23 -30.75
C ALA A 85 -4.01 4.43 -29.66
N SER A 86 -5.27 4.08 -29.96
CA SER A 86 -6.38 4.21 -29.01
C SER A 86 -6.20 3.24 -27.83
N PRO A 87 -6.52 3.63 -26.59
CA PRO A 87 -6.48 2.74 -25.43
C PRO A 87 -7.18 1.40 -25.74
N GLY A 88 -6.41 0.32 -25.68
CA GLY A 88 -6.90 -1.04 -25.99
C GLY A 88 -6.43 -1.57 -27.35
N HIS A 89 -5.46 -0.89 -27.96
CA HIS A 89 -4.66 -1.33 -29.10
C HIS A 89 -3.18 -1.25 -28.71
N THR A 90 -2.77 -2.12 -27.78
CA THR A 90 -1.38 -2.21 -27.27
C THR A 90 -0.59 -3.36 -27.90
N PHE A 91 -1.28 -4.34 -28.49
CA PHE A 91 -0.73 -5.43 -29.29
C PHE A 91 -1.74 -5.82 -30.38
N ILE A 92 -1.23 -6.32 -31.51
CA ILE A 92 -2.05 -6.73 -32.65
C ILE A 92 -2.69 -8.10 -32.37
N GLU A 93 -4.02 -8.17 -32.43
CA GLU A 93 -4.79 -9.39 -32.11
C GLU A 93 -4.66 -10.46 -33.23
N ASP A 94 -4.69 -10.07 -34.50
CA ASP A 94 -4.41 -10.95 -35.65
C ASP A 94 -3.15 -10.50 -36.41
N ALA A 95 -2.01 -10.89 -35.84
CA ALA A 95 -0.68 -10.61 -36.41
C ALA A 95 -0.51 -11.18 -37.83
N LYS A 96 -1.27 -12.23 -38.20
CA LYS A 96 -1.23 -12.85 -39.52
C LYS A 96 -1.97 -11.97 -40.54
N ARG A 97 -3.22 -11.59 -40.26
CA ARG A 97 -4.04 -10.70 -41.12
C ARG A 97 -3.33 -9.39 -41.44
N VAL A 98 -2.71 -8.74 -40.45
CA VAL A 98 -1.91 -7.52 -40.65
C VAL A 98 -0.68 -7.79 -41.53
N SER A 99 0.03 -8.90 -41.29
CA SER A 99 1.23 -9.29 -42.05
C SER A 99 0.95 -9.78 -43.48
N GLU A 100 -0.27 -10.19 -43.78
CA GLU A 100 -0.73 -10.58 -45.13
C GLU A 100 -1.31 -9.38 -45.88
N ALA A 101 -2.13 -8.54 -45.23
CA ALA A 101 -2.60 -7.27 -45.79
C ALA A 101 -1.45 -6.32 -46.16
N ALA A 102 -0.35 -6.31 -45.39
CA ALA A 102 0.86 -5.56 -45.73
C ALA A 102 1.55 -6.00 -47.04
N LYS A 103 1.19 -7.16 -47.59
CA LYS A 103 1.80 -7.77 -48.79
C LYS A 103 0.84 -7.88 -49.97
N ASP A 104 -0.47 -7.86 -49.72
CA ASP A 104 -1.52 -7.97 -50.72
C ASP A 104 -2.44 -6.74 -50.70
N ALA A 105 -2.44 -5.98 -51.79
CA ALA A 105 -3.21 -4.74 -51.94
C ALA A 105 -4.74 -4.97 -51.91
N SER A 106 -5.22 -6.18 -52.23
CA SER A 106 -6.64 -6.53 -52.17
C SER A 106 -7.09 -6.81 -50.73
N LEU A 107 -6.30 -7.57 -49.96
CA LEU A 107 -6.51 -7.76 -48.52
C LEU A 107 -6.36 -6.44 -47.74
N LEU A 108 -5.46 -5.55 -48.17
CA LEU A 108 -5.33 -4.21 -47.58
C LEU A 108 -6.56 -3.35 -47.86
N ALA A 109 -7.08 -3.37 -49.10
CA ALA A 109 -8.30 -2.65 -49.47
C ALA A 109 -9.54 -3.22 -48.74
N GLU A 110 -9.61 -4.54 -48.52
CA GLU A 110 -10.65 -5.17 -47.71
C GLU A 110 -10.56 -4.75 -46.24
N LEU A 111 -9.37 -4.83 -45.63
CA LEU A 111 -9.09 -4.40 -44.26
C LEU A 111 -9.54 -2.95 -44.04
N LEU A 112 -9.06 -2.02 -44.87
CA LEU A 112 -9.38 -0.59 -44.80
C LEU A 112 -10.84 -0.24 -45.15
N LYS A 113 -11.55 -1.14 -45.82
CA LYS A 113 -13.00 -1.04 -46.09
C LYS A 113 -13.84 -1.57 -44.92
N SER A 114 -13.35 -2.60 -44.22
CA SER A 114 -13.98 -3.11 -43.00
C SER A 114 -13.74 -2.20 -41.79
N GLU A 115 -12.59 -1.54 -41.75
CA GLU A 115 -12.11 -0.71 -40.64
C GLU A 115 -11.63 0.64 -41.19
N PRO A 116 -12.53 1.63 -41.38
CA PRO A 116 -12.15 2.93 -41.88
C PRO A 116 -11.23 3.65 -40.89
N ILE A 117 -10.20 4.31 -41.41
CA ILE A 117 -9.23 5.03 -40.58
C ILE A 117 -9.87 6.31 -40.07
N ILE A 118 -9.91 6.47 -38.74
CA ILE A 118 -10.33 7.71 -38.09
C ILE A 118 -9.15 8.23 -37.28
N LEU A 119 -8.62 9.37 -37.69
CA LEU A 119 -7.59 10.12 -36.99
C LEU A 119 -8.21 11.35 -36.33
N ASN A 120 -7.75 11.71 -35.14
CA ASN A 120 -8.15 12.92 -34.43
C ASN A 120 -6.91 13.75 -34.12
N ALA A 121 -6.82 14.95 -34.68
CA ALA A 121 -5.84 15.93 -34.25
C ALA A 121 -6.35 16.64 -33.00
N VAL A 122 -5.77 16.32 -31.86
CA VAL A 122 -6.07 17.03 -30.60
C VAL A 122 -5.24 18.31 -30.58
N THR A 123 -5.88 19.46 -30.42
CA THR A 123 -5.22 20.77 -30.51
C THR A 123 -5.28 21.55 -29.20
N GLY A 124 -4.28 22.40 -28.98
CA GLY A 124 -4.24 23.33 -27.84
C GLY A 124 -5.10 24.58 -28.08
N PRO A 125 -5.23 25.47 -27.06
CA PRO A 125 -6.02 26.69 -27.16
C PRO A 125 -5.58 27.70 -28.24
N ALA A 126 -4.40 27.51 -28.84
CA ALA A 126 -3.90 28.30 -29.97
C ALA A 126 -3.86 27.49 -31.28
N GLY A 127 -4.64 26.41 -31.39
CA GLY A 127 -4.81 25.59 -32.60
C GLY A 127 -3.62 24.73 -33.01
N GLN A 128 -2.53 24.74 -32.24
CA GLN A 128 -1.37 23.87 -32.44
C GLN A 128 -1.71 22.42 -32.11
N VAL A 129 -1.26 21.45 -32.90
CA VAL A 129 -1.52 20.03 -32.68
C VAL A 129 -0.68 19.53 -31.51
N LEU A 130 -1.34 18.89 -30.54
CA LEU A 130 -0.72 18.30 -29.35
C LEU A 130 -0.42 16.81 -29.57
N SER A 131 -1.29 16.11 -30.31
CA SER A 131 -1.14 14.71 -30.72
C SER A 131 -2.00 14.44 -31.96
N VAL A 132 -1.60 13.46 -32.75
CA VAL A 132 -2.48 12.81 -33.74
C VAL A 132 -2.84 11.43 -33.20
N ASP A 133 -4.11 11.24 -32.91
CA ASP A 133 -4.64 10.07 -32.24
C ASP A 133 -5.41 9.18 -33.23
N ALA A 134 -5.02 7.92 -33.38
CA ALA A 134 -5.83 6.94 -34.12
C ALA A 134 -7.00 6.50 -33.22
N TRP A 135 -8.23 6.78 -33.64
CA TRP A 135 -9.46 6.32 -32.98
C TRP A 135 -9.92 4.96 -33.52
N VAL A 136 -9.80 4.73 -34.83
CA VAL A 136 -10.19 3.48 -35.51
C VAL A 136 -9.22 3.18 -36.67
N GLY A 137 -9.03 1.91 -37.01
CA GLY A 137 -8.23 1.46 -38.15
C GLY A 137 -6.78 1.11 -37.83
N HIS A 138 -6.45 0.78 -36.57
CA HIS A 138 -5.08 0.53 -36.10
C HIS A 138 -4.37 -0.60 -36.86
N ASP A 139 -5.07 -1.69 -37.17
CA ASP A 139 -4.52 -2.82 -37.92
C ASP A 139 -4.28 -2.46 -39.40
N GLY A 140 -5.17 -1.66 -40.00
CA GLY A 140 -4.99 -1.09 -41.33
C GLY A 140 -3.79 -0.13 -41.41
N LEU A 141 -3.64 0.75 -40.41
CA LEU A 141 -2.49 1.64 -40.29
C LEU A 141 -1.18 0.88 -40.04
N ALA A 142 -1.20 -0.20 -39.26
CA ALA A 142 -0.04 -1.08 -39.05
C ALA A 142 0.37 -1.81 -40.34
N ALA A 143 -0.59 -2.32 -41.12
CA ALA A 143 -0.35 -2.93 -42.41
C ALA A 143 0.21 -1.93 -43.44
N LEU A 144 -0.29 -0.69 -43.44
CA LEU A 144 0.23 0.42 -44.26
C LEU A 144 1.67 0.77 -43.86
N LEU A 145 1.99 0.84 -42.56
CA LEU A 145 3.33 1.12 -42.05
C LEU A 145 4.34 0.02 -42.44
N LEU A 146 3.95 -1.26 -42.41
CA LEU A 146 4.73 -2.37 -42.98
C LEU A 146 4.93 -2.23 -44.50
N ALA A 147 3.89 -1.81 -45.23
CA ALA A 147 3.94 -1.50 -46.66
C ALA A 147 4.73 -0.21 -46.98
N LYS A 148 5.48 0.34 -46.01
CA LYS A 148 6.34 1.53 -46.10
C LYS A 148 5.58 2.80 -46.47
N LYS A 149 4.34 2.92 -46.00
CA LYS A 149 3.56 4.16 -45.99
C LYS A 149 3.91 4.89 -44.70
N LEU A 150 4.74 5.94 -44.82
CA LEU A 150 5.45 6.52 -43.69
C LEU A 150 4.79 7.79 -43.17
N THR A 151 4.03 8.52 -43.99
CA THR A 151 3.30 9.73 -43.57
C THR A 151 1.79 9.65 -43.84
N ILE A 152 1.00 10.53 -43.21
CA ILE A 152 -0.46 10.59 -43.45
C ILE A 152 -0.79 10.85 -44.93
N GLY A 153 0.07 11.59 -45.65
CA GLY A 153 -0.08 11.83 -47.09
C GLY A 153 0.08 10.58 -47.96
N ASP A 154 0.68 9.50 -47.45
CA ASP A 154 0.80 8.22 -48.15
C ASP A 154 -0.47 7.35 -48.08
N LEU A 155 -1.41 7.67 -47.17
CA LEU A 155 -2.60 6.89 -46.87
C LEU A 155 -3.68 7.02 -47.97
N PRO A 156 -4.48 5.96 -48.26
CA PRO A 156 -5.60 6.05 -49.20
C PRO A 156 -6.70 6.96 -48.64
N ARG A 157 -6.80 8.16 -49.21
CA ARG A 157 -7.56 9.29 -48.66
C ARG A 157 -9.03 8.99 -48.45
N GLU A 158 -9.63 8.27 -49.38
CA GLU A 158 -11.03 7.85 -49.37
C GLU A 158 -11.40 7.00 -48.14
N ASN A 159 -10.44 6.26 -47.57
CA ASN A 159 -10.59 5.45 -46.35
C ASN A 159 -10.28 6.21 -45.05
N VAL A 160 -9.75 7.44 -45.11
CA VAL A 160 -9.33 8.21 -43.93
C VAL A 160 -10.30 9.35 -43.61
N ARG A 161 -10.60 9.57 -42.33
CA ARG A 161 -11.28 10.77 -41.83
C ARG A 161 -10.40 11.45 -40.77
N ILE A 162 -10.36 12.79 -40.80
CA ILE A 162 -9.56 13.60 -39.89
C ILE A 162 -10.47 14.55 -39.09
N LEU A 163 -10.59 14.24 -37.81
CA LEU A 163 -11.29 15.03 -36.80
C LEU A 163 -10.34 16.06 -36.19
N VAL A 164 -10.91 17.13 -35.61
CA VAL A 164 -10.18 18.07 -34.75
C VAL A 164 -10.91 18.18 -33.42
N ASN A 165 -10.27 17.76 -32.33
CA ASN A 165 -10.90 17.62 -30.99
C ASN A 165 -12.24 16.83 -31.03
N GLY A 166 -12.33 15.83 -31.91
CA GLY A 166 -13.52 15.02 -32.14
C GLY A 166 -14.59 15.65 -33.05
N HIS A 167 -14.40 16.86 -33.56
CA HIS A 167 -15.33 17.45 -34.53
C HIS A 167 -15.04 16.99 -35.96
N VAL A 168 -16.08 16.60 -36.70
CA VAL A 168 -16.06 16.47 -38.16
C VAL A 168 -16.26 17.83 -38.84
N ASP A 169 -16.26 17.82 -40.16
CA ASP A 169 -16.60 18.94 -41.04
C ASP A 169 -18.04 19.44 -40.76
N GLY A 170 -18.26 20.74 -40.89
CA GLY A 170 -19.48 21.38 -40.39
C GLY A 170 -19.63 21.41 -38.86
N GLY A 171 -18.62 20.97 -38.10
CA GLY A 171 -18.53 21.16 -36.65
C GLY A 171 -19.32 20.16 -35.79
N THR A 172 -19.92 19.13 -36.37
CA THR A 172 -20.62 18.08 -35.60
C THR A 172 -19.60 17.33 -34.73
N GLN A 173 -19.84 17.26 -33.41
CA GLN A 173 -18.96 16.54 -32.49
C GLN A 173 -19.25 15.03 -32.53
N TRP A 174 -18.21 14.21 -32.67
CA TRP A 174 -18.26 12.75 -32.50
C TRP A 174 -17.73 12.38 -31.12
N GLY A 175 -18.41 11.47 -30.44
CA GLY A 175 -17.94 10.92 -29.17
C GLY A 175 -16.75 9.99 -29.40
N HIS A 176 -15.67 10.16 -28.65
CA HIS A 176 -14.51 9.28 -28.74
C HIS A 176 -14.84 7.95 -28.04
N TRP A 177 -15.06 6.89 -28.83
CA TRP A 177 -15.38 5.56 -28.30
C TRP A 177 -14.10 4.76 -28.11
N VAL A 178 -13.78 4.41 -26.85
CA VAL A 178 -12.59 3.63 -26.49
C VAL A 178 -12.97 2.35 -25.76
N ARG A 179 -12.11 1.32 -25.89
CA ARG A 179 -12.21 0.08 -25.12
C ARG A 179 -11.88 0.40 -23.66
N ALA A 180 -12.81 0.20 -22.72
CA ALA A 180 -12.52 0.41 -21.29
C ALA A 180 -11.31 -0.44 -20.84
N SER A 181 -11.16 -1.66 -21.35
CA SER A 181 -9.98 -2.53 -21.12
C SER A 181 -8.63 -1.90 -21.51
N GLY A 182 -8.62 -0.89 -22.35
CA GLY A 182 -7.46 -0.08 -22.63
C GLY A 182 -7.25 1.10 -21.68
N ALA A 183 -8.35 1.71 -21.25
CA ALA A 183 -8.39 3.01 -20.62
C ALA A 183 -7.84 3.02 -19.18
N ASP A 184 -7.36 4.17 -18.72
CA ASP A 184 -7.08 4.44 -17.31
C ASP A 184 -8.33 5.00 -16.61
N LEU A 185 -9.21 4.10 -16.18
CA LEU A 185 -10.45 4.46 -15.48
C LEU A 185 -10.22 5.15 -14.12
N GLU A 186 -9.06 4.99 -13.49
CA GLU A 186 -8.71 5.73 -12.26
C GLU A 186 -8.35 7.19 -12.59
N THR A 187 -7.79 7.45 -13.77
CA THR A 187 -7.54 8.80 -14.31
C THR A 187 -8.81 9.47 -14.83
N ILE A 188 -9.65 8.76 -15.59
CA ILE A 188 -10.87 9.30 -16.23
C ILE A 188 -12.01 9.45 -15.20
N GLY A 189 -12.06 8.60 -14.17
CA GLY A 189 -12.98 8.71 -13.04
C GLY A 189 -14.46 8.55 -13.43
N LYS A 190 -15.15 9.68 -13.66
CA LYS A 190 -16.58 9.71 -14.07
C LYS A 190 -16.84 10.51 -15.36
N SER A 191 -15.80 10.96 -16.08
CA SER A 191 -15.97 11.68 -17.36
C SER A 191 -16.12 10.73 -18.56
N TYR A 192 -16.80 9.59 -18.36
CA TYR A 192 -17.14 8.64 -19.41
C TYR A 192 -18.59 8.16 -19.29
N SER A 193 -19.24 7.91 -20.42
CA SER A 193 -20.49 7.15 -20.48
C SER A 193 -20.22 5.75 -21.04
N ARG A 194 -21.10 4.78 -20.78
CA ARG A 194 -21.02 3.46 -21.43
C ARG A 194 -21.76 3.52 -22.76
N VAL A 195 -21.17 2.90 -23.78
CA VAL A 195 -21.82 2.74 -25.08
C VAL A 195 -22.33 1.30 -25.19
N SER A 196 -23.53 1.14 -25.72
CA SER A 196 -24.14 -0.17 -25.97
C SER A 196 -25.08 -0.08 -27.17
N GLY A 197 -24.96 -1.02 -28.10
CA GLY A 197 -25.80 -1.11 -29.30
C GLY A 197 -25.32 -2.23 -30.22
N PRO A 198 -26.05 -2.51 -31.31
CA PRO A 198 -25.58 -3.45 -32.34
C PRO A 198 -24.21 -3.04 -32.87
N GLY A 199 -23.26 -3.99 -32.93
CA GLY A 199 -21.89 -3.74 -33.38
C GLY A 199 -20.95 -3.06 -32.37
N VAL A 200 -21.43 -2.62 -31.20
CA VAL A 200 -20.59 -2.02 -30.16
C VAL A 200 -19.94 -3.12 -29.30
N GLU A 201 -18.61 -3.11 -29.15
CA GLU A 201 -17.92 -4.11 -28.33
C GLU A 201 -18.26 -3.94 -26.84
N GLU A 202 -18.47 -5.05 -26.14
CA GLU A 202 -18.72 -5.08 -24.70
C GLU A 202 -17.56 -4.41 -23.95
N GLY A 203 -17.87 -3.38 -23.16
CA GLY A 203 -16.88 -2.54 -22.48
C GLY A 203 -16.46 -1.29 -23.25
N THR A 204 -17.13 -0.93 -24.36
CA THR A 204 -16.94 0.38 -24.99
C THR A 204 -17.46 1.51 -24.09
N ILE A 205 -16.67 2.56 -23.95
CA ILE A 205 -17.04 3.80 -23.26
C ILE A 205 -16.84 5.00 -24.18
N SER A 206 -17.70 6.01 -24.06
CA SER A 206 -17.50 7.29 -24.74
C SER A 206 -16.83 8.26 -23.78
N VAL A 207 -15.77 8.91 -24.27
CA VAL A 207 -15.06 10.00 -23.61
C VAL A 207 -15.08 11.26 -24.50
N ASP A 208 -14.50 12.35 -24.00
CA ASP A 208 -14.39 13.62 -24.71
C ASP A 208 -13.52 13.47 -25.99
N GLY A 209 -13.94 14.12 -27.08
CA GLY A 209 -13.19 14.18 -28.34
C GLY A 209 -11.89 14.99 -28.24
N ALA A 210 -11.79 15.88 -27.25
CA ALA A 210 -10.56 16.61 -26.93
C ALA A 210 -9.62 15.83 -25.99
N ALA A 211 -10.00 14.64 -25.49
CA ALA A 211 -9.15 13.85 -24.61
C ALA A 211 -8.09 13.06 -25.40
N LEU A 212 -6.82 13.37 -25.13
CA LEU A 212 -5.65 12.69 -25.69
C LEU A 212 -5.67 11.19 -25.38
N ASN A 213 -5.37 10.34 -26.37
CA ASN A 213 -5.14 8.90 -26.20
C ASN A 213 -4.15 8.62 -25.05
N PHE A 214 -3.15 9.47 -24.87
CA PHE A 214 -2.22 9.40 -23.74
C PHE A 214 -2.89 9.65 -22.37
N ASP A 215 -3.69 10.70 -22.21
CA ASP A 215 -4.38 10.95 -20.93
C ASP A 215 -5.44 9.89 -20.64
N LEU A 216 -6.06 9.33 -21.69
CA LEU A 216 -6.96 8.18 -21.60
C LEU A 216 -6.24 6.86 -21.25
N GLY A 217 -4.92 6.82 -21.21
CA GLY A 217 -4.12 5.69 -20.72
C GLY A 217 -3.26 4.96 -21.75
N SER A 218 -3.31 5.34 -23.04
CA SER A 218 -2.46 4.74 -24.08
C SER A 218 -0.99 5.10 -23.90
N ARG A 219 -0.09 4.14 -24.14
CA ARG A 219 1.36 4.27 -23.98
C ARG A 219 2.12 3.78 -25.22
N THR A 220 1.42 3.76 -26.35
CA THR A 220 1.82 3.05 -27.57
C THR A 220 1.56 3.94 -28.79
N ASP A 221 2.63 4.38 -29.46
CA ASP A 221 2.57 4.89 -30.82
C ASP A 221 2.41 3.72 -31.83
N LEU A 222 2.02 3.98 -33.08
CA LEU A 222 1.82 2.91 -34.05
C LEU A 222 3.10 2.12 -34.38
N ALA A 223 4.28 2.73 -34.25
CA ALA A 223 5.54 2.00 -34.32
C ALA A 223 5.67 0.98 -33.16
N GLY A 224 5.32 1.37 -31.94
CA GLY A 224 5.23 0.49 -30.79
C GLY A 224 4.16 -0.60 -30.95
N TYR A 225 2.99 -0.27 -31.49
CA TYR A 225 1.92 -1.24 -31.80
C TYR A 225 2.42 -2.28 -32.80
N LEU A 226 3.04 -1.84 -33.89
CA LEU A 226 3.59 -2.71 -34.92
C LEU A 226 4.70 -3.63 -34.40
N SER A 227 5.54 -3.15 -33.47
CA SER A 227 6.59 -3.95 -32.85
C SER A 227 6.09 -5.19 -32.09
N THR A 228 4.77 -5.30 -31.86
CA THR A 228 4.18 -6.49 -31.23
C THR A 228 4.00 -7.69 -32.15
N LEU A 229 4.10 -7.52 -33.49
CA LEU A 229 4.01 -8.65 -34.44
C LEU A 229 5.10 -9.70 -34.22
N GLU A 230 6.32 -9.25 -33.95
CA GLU A 230 7.51 -10.10 -33.78
C GLU A 230 7.72 -10.53 -32.33
N ARG A 231 6.94 -9.99 -31.39
CA ARG A 231 7.11 -10.22 -29.96
C ARG A 231 6.45 -11.52 -29.52
N PRO A 232 7.17 -12.43 -28.83
CA PRO A 232 6.56 -13.58 -28.18
C PRO A 232 5.45 -13.16 -27.22
N GLN A 233 4.23 -13.65 -27.44
CA GLN A 233 3.08 -13.37 -26.59
C GLN A 233 3.11 -14.27 -25.34
N PRO A 234 3.35 -13.75 -24.13
CA PRO A 234 3.46 -14.57 -22.92
C PRO A 234 2.14 -15.22 -22.54
N LYS A 235 2.19 -16.44 -21.98
CA LYS A 235 1.02 -17.17 -21.47
C LYS A 235 0.73 -16.77 -20.02
N ILE A 236 -0.42 -16.13 -19.78
CA ILE A 236 -0.75 -15.45 -18.50
C ILE A 236 -1.93 -16.12 -17.80
N ALA A 237 -1.72 -16.53 -16.55
CA ALA A 237 -2.77 -17.09 -15.70
C ALA A 237 -3.44 -16.00 -14.84
N ILE A 238 -4.76 -16.02 -14.71
CA ILE A 238 -5.50 -15.16 -13.76
C ILE A 238 -6.20 -16.02 -12.71
N GLN A 239 -5.87 -15.84 -11.43
CA GLN A 239 -6.59 -16.46 -10.32
C GLN A 239 -7.51 -15.46 -9.64
N PHE A 240 -8.81 -15.53 -9.93
CA PHE A 240 -9.83 -14.76 -9.21
C PHE A 240 -10.24 -15.46 -7.91
N GLY A 241 -10.71 -14.69 -6.93
CA GLY A 241 -11.47 -15.26 -5.83
C GLY A 241 -11.73 -14.31 -4.66
N THR A 242 -12.44 -14.80 -3.66
CA THR A 242 -12.54 -14.12 -2.35
C THR A 242 -11.18 -14.10 -1.66
N LEU A 243 -10.45 -15.23 -1.70
CA LEU A 243 -9.11 -15.40 -1.15
C LEU A 243 -9.02 -15.03 0.35
N ASP A 244 -9.86 -15.71 1.15
CA ASP A 244 -10.18 -15.30 2.52
C ASP A 244 -10.10 -16.47 3.54
N PRO A 245 -8.89 -16.84 4.01
CA PRO A 245 -7.58 -16.35 3.57
C PRO A 245 -7.10 -16.98 2.25
N TYR A 246 -6.03 -16.42 1.67
CA TYR A 246 -5.20 -17.16 0.72
C TYR A 246 -4.46 -18.29 1.46
N HIS A 247 -4.28 -19.44 0.82
CA HIS A 247 -3.77 -20.67 1.44
C HIS A 247 -3.13 -21.58 0.40
N GLU A 248 -2.39 -22.61 0.82
CA GLU A 248 -1.55 -23.41 -0.09
C GLU A 248 -2.34 -24.17 -1.16
N GLY A 249 -3.64 -24.44 -0.96
CA GLY A 249 -4.51 -24.95 -2.02
C GLY A 249 -4.72 -23.95 -3.18
N HIS A 250 -4.85 -22.65 -2.90
CA HIS A 250 -4.89 -21.62 -3.96
C HIS A 250 -3.53 -21.51 -4.65
N PHE A 251 -2.44 -21.54 -3.87
CA PHE A 251 -1.09 -21.50 -4.44
C PHE A 251 -0.79 -22.74 -5.28
N GLY A 252 -1.30 -23.93 -4.91
CA GLY A 252 -1.13 -25.18 -5.64
C GLY A 252 -1.65 -25.10 -7.08
N MET A 253 -2.82 -24.49 -7.29
CA MET A 253 -3.34 -24.20 -8.65
C MET A 253 -2.34 -23.35 -9.45
N LEU A 254 -1.88 -22.25 -8.85
CA LEU A 254 -1.01 -21.26 -9.49
C LEU A 254 0.39 -21.82 -9.79
N ALA A 255 0.96 -22.59 -8.86
CA ALA A 255 2.26 -23.26 -9.01
C ALA A 255 2.20 -24.39 -10.05
N THR A 256 1.08 -25.12 -10.15
CA THR A 256 0.85 -26.09 -11.23
C THR A 256 0.82 -25.38 -12.58
N SER A 257 0.11 -24.27 -12.69
CA SER A 257 0.07 -23.48 -13.93
C SER A 257 1.45 -22.96 -14.35
N LEU A 258 2.20 -22.35 -13.43
CA LEU A 258 3.54 -21.82 -13.70
C LEU A 258 4.60 -22.91 -13.93
N GLY A 259 4.33 -24.15 -13.50
CA GLY A 259 5.21 -25.31 -13.62
C GLY A 259 4.89 -26.17 -14.84
N SER A 260 3.84 -27.00 -14.75
CA SER A 260 3.53 -28.04 -15.76
C SER A 260 2.72 -27.53 -16.95
N GLU A 261 1.85 -26.53 -16.75
CA GLU A 261 1.02 -25.98 -17.83
C GLU A 261 1.74 -24.90 -18.67
N GLY A 262 3.00 -24.60 -18.36
CA GLY A 262 3.85 -23.69 -19.14
C GLY A 262 3.40 -22.22 -19.13
N PHE A 263 2.83 -21.71 -18.04
CA PHE A 263 2.53 -20.27 -17.92
C PHE A 263 3.78 -19.44 -17.58
N ASP A 264 3.91 -18.27 -18.21
CA ASP A 264 5.03 -17.36 -18.03
C ASP A 264 4.90 -16.56 -16.73
N GLU A 265 3.77 -15.90 -16.54
CA GLU A 265 3.44 -15.16 -15.33
C GLU A 265 1.98 -15.46 -14.90
N ALA A 266 1.69 -15.29 -13.61
CA ALA A 266 0.37 -15.46 -13.02
C ALA A 266 -0.04 -14.20 -12.24
N LEU A 267 -1.33 -13.89 -12.25
CA LEU A 267 -1.92 -12.71 -11.61
C LEU A 267 -3.02 -13.14 -10.64
N VAL A 268 -2.81 -12.90 -9.35
CA VAL A 268 -3.82 -13.13 -8.30
C VAL A 268 -4.67 -11.88 -8.15
N VAL A 269 -5.99 -12.04 -8.31
CA VAL A 269 -6.98 -10.95 -8.31
C VAL A 269 -7.99 -11.18 -7.18
N PRO A 270 -7.74 -10.64 -5.96
CA PRO A 270 -8.71 -10.70 -4.88
C PRO A 270 -9.91 -9.80 -5.20
N GLY A 271 -11.11 -10.40 -5.25
CA GLY A 271 -12.35 -9.66 -5.44
C GLY A 271 -12.54 -8.60 -4.34
N TYR A 272 -12.72 -7.35 -4.75
CA TYR A 272 -12.70 -6.19 -3.85
C TYR A 272 -13.79 -6.29 -2.77
N THR A 273 -15.06 -6.29 -3.16
CA THR A 273 -16.23 -6.50 -2.28
C THR A 273 -17.02 -7.72 -2.79
N PRO A 274 -16.71 -8.95 -2.33
CA PRO A 274 -17.31 -10.16 -2.87
C PRO A 274 -18.78 -10.30 -2.41
N ALA A 275 -19.73 -9.86 -3.25
CA ALA A 275 -21.16 -9.81 -2.92
C ALA A 275 -21.74 -11.15 -2.40
N HIS A 276 -21.24 -12.29 -2.90
CA HIS A 276 -21.64 -13.63 -2.46
C HIS A 276 -21.03 -14.08 -1.11
N LYS A 277 -20.17 -13.26 -0.48
CA LYS A 277 -19.57 -13.50 0.85
C LYS A 277 -19.44 -12.17 1.61
N PRO A 278 -20.55 -11.60 2.13
CA PRO A 278 -20.53 -10.33 2.87
C PRO A 278 -19.63 -10.37 4.12
N ASN A 279 -19.42 -11.56 4.70
CA ASN A 279 -18.58 -11.78 5.88
C ASN A 279 -17.09 -12.08 5.53
N ALA A 280 -16.62 -11.70 4.34
CA ALA A 280 -15.20 -11.80 4.00
C ALA A 280 -14.38 -10.70 4.71
N SER A 281 -13.13 -10.99 5.10
CA SER A 281 -12.29 -9.95 5.72
C SER A 281 -12.07 -8.74 4.79
N PRO A 282 -11.82 -7.54 5.33
CA PRO A 282 -11.51 -6.36 4.53
C PRO A 282 -10.41 -6.60 3.48
N ILE A 283 -10.57 -5.97 2.30
CA ILE A 283 -9.69 -6.18 1.14
C ILE A 283 -8.21 -5.92 1.44
N PHE A 284 -7.89 -5.00 2.36
CA PHE A 284 -6.50 -4.73 2.76
C PHE A 284 -5.86 -5.92 3.50
N HIS A 285 -6.58 -6.60 4.41
CA HIS A 285 -6.06 -7.81 5.05
C HIS A 285 -5.84 -8.92 4.02
N ARG A 286 -6.80 -9.15 3.11
CA ARG A 286 -6.70 -10.19 2.07
C ARG A 286 -5.55 -9.92 1.10
N ARG A 287 -5.36 -8.66 0.68
CA ARG A 287 -4.19 -8.24 -0.12
C ARG A 287 -2.87 -8.42 0.62
N ASN A 288 -2.78 -8.06 1.91
CA ASN A 288 -1.58 -8.28 2.72
C ASN A 288 -1.25 -9.76 2.91
N ILE A 289 -2.28 -10.61 3.08
CA ILE A 289 -2.15 -12.07 3.12
C ILE A 289 -1.57 -12.59 1.79
N ILE A 290 -2.13 -12.21 0.65
CA ILE A 290 -1.63 -12.64 -0.67
C ILE A 290 -0.21 -12.13 -0.91
N ALA A 291 0.07 -10.85 -0.66
CA ALA A 291 1.39 -10.26 -0.82
C ALA A 291 2.45 -11.01 0.01
N ARG A 292 2.15 -11.35 1.27
CA ARG A 292 3.04 -12.14 2.15
C ARG A 292 3.23 -13.59 1.71
N ARG A 293 2.38 -14.11 0.82
CA ARG A 293 2.59 -15.40 0.14
C ARG A 293 3.42 -15.27 -1.14
N LEU A 294 3.22 -14.20 -1.91
CA LEU A 294 3.87 -14.00 -3.22
C LEU A 294 5.22 -13.27 -3.19
N ASP A 295 5.64 -12.72 -2.04
CA ASP A 295 6.88 -11.94 -1.84
C ASP A 295 8.21 -12.66 -2.22
N ARG A 296 8.17 -13.93 -2.63
CA ARG A 296 9.33 -14.69 -3.16
C ARG A 296 9.07 -15.35 -4.52
N GLU A 297 7.89 -15.16 -5.09
CA GLU A 297 7.37 -15.89 -6.24
C GLU A 297 7.54 -15.04 -7.51
N LEU A 298 8.72 -15.11 -8.14
CA LEU A 298 9.13 -14.20 -9.23
C LEU A 298 8.20 -14.14 -10.45
N LYS A 299 7.35 -15.15 -10.63
CA LYS A 299 6.35 -15.26 -11.72
C LYS A 299 4.90 -14.99 -11.24
N ALA A 300 4.67 -14.60 -9.99
CA ALA A 300 3.33 -14.49 -9.41
C ALA A 300 3.05 -13.08 -8.84
N ASN A 301 2.25 -12.31 -9.58
CA ASN A 301 1.90 -10.93 -9.28
C ASN A 301 0.57 -10.83 -8.50
N LEU A 302 0.45 -9.81 -7.64
CA LEU A 302 -0.81 -9.40 -7.02
C LEU A 302 -1.39 -8.20 -7.77
N PHE A 303 -2.65 -8.27 -8.21
CA PHE A 303 -3.33 -7.13 -8.82
C PHE A 303 -3.46 -5.96 -7.83
N SER A 304 -2.90 -4.81 -8.20
CA SER A 304 -2.65 -3.67 -7.30
C SER A 304 -3.73 -2.58 -7.34
N SER A 305 -4.48 -2.46 -8.44
CA SER A 305 -5.62 -1.54 -8.62
C SER A 305 -6.89 -2.05 -7.91
N ASN A 306 -7.98 -1.30 -7.95
CA ASN A 306 -9.30 -1.72 -7.48
C ASN A 306 -10.00 -2.60 -8.55
N SER A 307 -10.13 -3.91 -8.28
CA SER A 307 -10.76 -4.85 -9.23
C SER A 307 -12.26 -4.56 -9.48
N ALA A 308 -12.96 -3.89 -8.57
CA ALA A 308 -14.39 -3.57 -8.74
C ALA A 308 -14.65 -2.48 -9.79
N LEU A 309 -13.65 -1.62 -10.09
CA LEU A 309 -13.75 -0.69 -11.22
C LEU A 309 -13.89 -1.42 -12.57
N TRP A 310 -13.56 -2.70 -12.59
CA TRP A 310 -13.48 -3.54 -13.77
C TRP A 310 -14.51 -4.67 -13.75
N LEU A 311 -14.47 -5.54 -12.75
CA LEU A 311 -15.29 -6.75 -12.66
C LEU A 311 -16.75 -6.41 -12.38
N ASP A 312 -17.01 -5.66 -11.31
CA ASP A 312 -18.37 -5.26 -10.89
C ASP A 312 -19.00 -4.28 -11.91
N GLN A 313 -18.17 -3.55 -12.66
CA GLN A 313 -18.62 -2.63 -13.70
C GLN A 313 -18.86 -3.30 -15.06
N PHE A 314 -17.89 -4.02 -15.60
CA PHE A 314 -17.80 -4.46 -16.99
C PHE A 314 -17.65 -5.99 -17.15
N GLY A 315 -17.69 -6.75 -16.07
CA GLY A 315 -17.61 -8.20 -16.07
C GLY A 315 -16.19 -8.76 -16.23
N VAL A 316 -16.10 -10.09 -16.20
CA VAL A 316 -14.84 -10.83 -16.33
C VAL A 316 -14.20 -10.60 -17.70
N SER A 317 -14.99 -10.57 -18.78
CA SER A 317 -14.51 -10.48 -20.15
C SER A 317 -13.70 -9.21 -20.43
N VAL A 318 -14.17 -8.06 -19.92
CA VAL A 318 -13.46 -6.78 -20.08
C VAL A 318 -12.22 -6.73 -19.18
N PHE A 319 -12.22 -7.41 -18.02
CA PHE A 319 -11.01 -7.58 -17.21
C PHE A 319 -9.98 -8.50 -17.89
N VAL A 320 -10.41 -9.60 -18.53
CA VAL A 320 -9.51 -10.46 -19.32
C VAL A 320 -8.89 -9.66 -20.46
N ARG A 321 -9.70 -8.87 -21.19
CA ARG A 321 -9.19 -7.90 -22.18
C ARG A 321 -8.23 -6.88 -21.55
N ARG A 322 -8.46 -6.40 -20.32
CA ARG A 322 -7.51 -5.51 -19.62
C ARG A 322 -6.16 -6.18 -19.38
N ILE A 323 -6.14 -7.46 -19.01
CA ILE A 323 -4.89 -8.21 -18.79
C ILE A 323 -4.20 -8.55 -20.11
N GLN A 324 -4.94 -8.95 -21.14
CA GLN A 324 -4.40 -9.16 -22.50
C GLN A 324 -3.63 -7.91 -22.98
N GLN A 325 -4.25 -6.74 -22.85
CA GLN A 325 -3.63 -5.45 -23.20
C GLN A 325 -2.49 -5.04 -22.24
N THR A 326 -2.57 -5.39 -20.95
CA THR A 326 -1.49 -5.07 -19.99
C THR A 326 -0.21 -5.87 -20.24
N TYR A 327 -0.31 -7.12 -20.70
CA TYR A 327 0.83 -8.00 -20.96
C TYR A 327 1.28 -8.05 -22.43
N GLY A 328 0.41 -7.65 -23.36
CA GLY A 328 0.64 -7.71 -24.81
C GLY A 328 0.48 -9.13 -25.36
N THR A 329 -0.66 -9.76 -25.12
CA THR A 329 -0.88 -11.19 -25.40
C THR A 329 -2.35 -11.56 -25.52
N THR A 330 -2.68 -12.48 -26.44
CA THR A 330 -3.97 -13.18 -26.49
C THR A 330 -4.07 -14.32 -25.47
N HIS A 331 -2.95 -14.86 -25.01
CA HIS A 331 -2.83 -16.09 -24.22
C HIS A 331 -3.11 -15.90 -22.72
N VAL A 332 -4.26 -15.31 -22.41
CA VAL A 332 -4.77 -15.17 -21.03
C VAL A 332 -5.78 -16.28 -20.73
N GLU A 333 -5.64 -16.92 -19.57
CA GLU A 333 -6.54 -18.00 -19.11
C GLU A 333 -6.84 -17.88 -17.60
N ILE A 334 -8.04 -18.29 -17.18
CA ILE A 334 -8.56 -18.15 -15.82
C ILE A 334 -8.34 -19.46 -15.03
N LEU A 335 -7.65 -19.39 -13.89
CA LEU A 335 -7.52 -20.51 -12.95
C LEU A 335 -8.70 -20.52 -11.98
N ILE A 336 -9.46 -21.60 -11.96
CA ILE A 336 -10.68 -21.72 -11.14
C ILE A 336 -10.82 -23.13 -10.53
N GLY A 337 -11.29 -23.22 -9.28
CA GLY A 337 -11.64 -24.51 -8.67
C GLY A 337 -13.00 -25.01 -9.16
N GLN A 338 -13.18 -26.33 -9.26
CA GLN A 338 -14.43 -26.95 -9.73
C GLN A 338 -15.69 -26.36 -9.07
N ASP A 339 -15.67 -26.17 -7.75
CA ASP A 339 -16.80 -25.64 -6.98
C ASP A 339 -17.20 -24.20 -7.36
N ALA A 340 -16.24 -23.41 -7.84
CA ALA A 340 -16.50 -22.09 -8.40
C ALA A 340 -16.88 -22.15 -9.90
N PHE A 341 -16.34 -23.12 -10.65
CA PHE A 341 -16.69 -23.33 -12.06
C PHE A 341 -18.13 -23.82 -12.23
N ASP A 342 -18.53 -24.85 -11.48
CA ASP A 342 -19.91 -25.39 -11.47
C ASP A 342 -20.92 -24.30 -11.10
N ALA A 343 -20.55 -23.38 -10.21
CA ALA A 343 -21.38 -22.26 -9.80
C ALA A 343 -21.60 -21.23 -10.92
N ILE A 344 -20.56 -20.86 -11.69
CA ILE A 344 -20.70 -19.92 -12.82
C ILE A 344 -21.36 -20.57 -14.04
N LEU A 345 -21.16 -21.88 -14.24
CA LEU A 345 -21.83 -22.67 -15.27
C LEU A 345 -23.33 -22.76 -14.98
N LYS A 346 -23.72 -23.07 -13.74
CA LYS A 346 -25.14 -23.07 -13.29
C LYS A 346 -25.81 -21.70 -13.38
N GLN A 347 -25.04 -20.61 -13.35
CA GLN A 347 -25.53 -19.23 -13.52
C GLN A 347 -25.62 -18.80 -15.00
N GLY A 348 -25.19 -19.63 -15.95
CA GLY A 348 -25.18 -19.29 -17.38
C GLY A 348 -24.15 -18.21 -17.76
N LEU A 349 -23.18 -17.92 -16.89
CA LEU A 349 -22.12 -16.94 -17.14
C LEU A 349 -21.06 -17.50 -18.11
N VAL A 350 -20.90 -18.83 -18.11
CA VAL A 350 -20.13 -19.58 -19.10
C VAL A 350 -21.07 -19.93 -20.26
N ARG A 351 -20.78 -19.44 -21.46
CA ARG A 351 -21.68 -19.50 -22.64
C ARG A 351 -20.91 -19.78 -23.94
N PRO A 352 -21.54 -20.42 -24.96
CA PRO A 352 -20.95 -20.55 -26.29
C PRO A 352 -20.47 -19.21 -26.86
N GLY A 353 -19.30 -19.18 -27.49
CA GLY A 353 -18.73 -17.96 -28.08
C GLY A 353 -18.19 -16.92 -27.08
N MET A 354 -18.07 -17.27 -25.79
CA MET A 354 -17.29 -16.47 -24.82
C MET A 354 -15.80 -16.44 -25.24
N ARG A 355 -15.05 -15.37 -24.95
CA ARG A 355 -13.61 -15.29 -25.34
C ARG A 355 -12.67 -15.87 -24.29
N GLU A 356 -13.21 -16.18 -23.12
CA GLU A 356 -12.48 -16.61 -21.94
C GLU A 356 -12.10 -18.09 -22.05
N ARG A 357 -10.91 -18.44 -21.53
CA ARG A 357 -10.44 -19.81 -21.36
C ARG A 357 -10.27 -20.11 -19.88
N TYR A 358 -10.66 -21.31 -19.45
CA TYR A 358 -10.66 -21.73 -18.04
C TYR A 358 -9.79 -22.97 -17.82
N ARG A 359 -8.83 -22.88 -16.90
CA ARG A 359 -8.13 -24.02 -16.29
C ARG A 359 -8.91 -24.39 -15.03
N VAL A 360 -9.71 -25.46 -15.11
CA VAL A 360 -10.58 -25.92 -14.02
C VAL A 360 -9.86 -26.99 -13.22
N PHE A 361 -9.65 -26.74 -11.93
CA PHE A 361 -8.97 -27.65 -11.03
C PHE A 361 -10.01 -28.50 -10.27
N PRO A 362 -10.12 -29.82 -10.57
CA PRO A 362 -11.08 -30.72 -9.94
C PRO A 362 -10.71 -30.96 -8.47
N ARG A 363 -11.71 -31.17 -7.60
CA ARG A 363 -11.48 -31.67 -6.24
C ARG A 363 -11.74 -33.17 -6.17
N GLY A 364 -10.67 -33.93 -5.90
CA GLY A 364 -10.73 -35.37 -5.71
C GLY A 364 -10.47 -36.17 -6.98
N ASN A 365 -10.21 -37.46 -6.80
CA ASN A 365 -9.76 -38.38 -7.86
C ASN A 365 -10.93 -39.05 -8.62
N GLY A 366 -12.11 -38.43 -8.61
CA GLY A 366 -13.29 -38.91 -9.32
C GLY A 366 -13.19 -38.76 -10.85
N PRO A 367 -14.18 -39.28 -11.60
CA PRO A 367 -14.34 -38.94 -13.01
C PRO A 367 -14.59 -37.43 -13.16
N LEU A 368 -14.06 -36.85 -14.23
CA LEU A 368 -14.28 -35.44 -14.56
C LEU A 368 -15.69 -35.27 -15.14
N PRO A 369 -16.44 -34.20 -14.81
CA PRO A 369 -17.74 -33.95 -15.42
C PRO A 369 -17.61 -33.71 -16.93
N GLU A 370 -18.46 -34.35 -17.74
CA GLU A 370 -18.47 -34.11 -19.18
C GLU A 370 -18.85 -32.66 -19.49
N LEU A 371 -18.06 -32.02 -20.36
CA LEU A 371 -18.31 -30.66 -20.80
C LEU A 371 -19.26 -30.65 -22.01
N PRO A 372 -20.29 -29.78 -22.02
CA PRO A 372 -21.06 -29.49 -23.23
C PRO A 372 -20.14 -29.16 -24.41
N GLU A 373 -20.47 -29.65 -25.62
CA GLU A 373 -19.60 -29.55 -26.81
C GLU A 373 -19.04 -28.13 -27.02
N ALA A 374 -19.93 -27.14 -26.97
CA ALA A 374 -19.63 -25.71 -27.17
C ALA A 374 -18.75 -25.06 -26.07
N LEU A 375 -18.25 -25.84 -25.10
CA LEU A 375 -17.33 -25.39 -24.05
C LEU A 375 -15.99 -26.16 -24.07
N LYS A 376 -15.83 -27.22 -24.88
CA LYS A 376 -14.62 -28.06 -24.88
C LYS A 376 -13.36 -27.30 -25.27
N ASP A 377 -13.45 -26.38 -26.23
CA ASP A 377 -12.33 -25.52 -26.64
C ASP A 377 -12.00 -24.40 -25.64
N HIS A 378 -12.92 -24.12 -24.71
CA HIS A 378 -12.81 -23.03 -23.73
C HIS A 378 -12.44 -23.50 -22.32
N VAL A 379 -12.52 -24.79 -22.02
CA VAL A 379 -12.44 -25.32 -20.66
C VAL A 379 -11.54 -26.55 -20.62
N THR A 380 -10.40 -26.44 -19.95
CA THR A 380 -9.48 -27.57 -19.73
C THR A 380 -9.43 -27.94 -18.26
N TYR A 381 -9.69 -29.20 -17.94
CA TYR A 381 -9.47 -29.72 -16.59
C TYR A 381 -7.99 -29.99 -16.32
N VAL A 382 -7.44 -29.38 -15.27
CA VAL A 382 -6.05 -29.56 -14.84
C VAL A 382 -6.02 -30.35 -13.55
N ARG A 383 -5.66 -31.64 -13.63
CA ARG A 383 -5.40 -32.46 -12.44
C ARG A 383 -4.11 -31.95 -11.77
N ALA A 384 -4.15 -31.78 -10.44
CA ALA A 384 -2.98 -31.40 -9.65
C ALA A 384 -2.98 -32.08 -8.28
N ASP A 385 -1.92 -31.78 -7.53
CA ASP A 385 -1.59 -32.22 -6.17
C ASP A 385 -2.77 -32.15 -5.16
N ASP A 386 -2.83 -33.11 -4.23
CA ASP A 386 -3.81 -33.22 -3.15
C ASP A 386 -3.93 -31.95 -2.26
N ARG A 387 -2.94 -31.04 -2.29
CA ARG A 387 -3.05 -29.68 -1.74
C ARG A 387 -4.30 -28.92 -2.21
N LEU A 388 -4.88 -29.26 -3.36
CA LEU A 388 -6.15 -28.71 -3.86
C LEU A 388 -7.38 -28.99 -2.98
N GLN A 389 -7.33 -29.97 -2.07
CA GLN A 389 -8.46 -30.26 -1.16
C GLN A 389 -8.69 -29.17 -0.11
N LEU A 390 -7.71 -28.27 0.09
CA LEU A 390 -7.82 -27.15 1.03
C LEU A 390 -8.84 -26.11 0.56
N SER A 391 -9.78 -25.75 1.43
CA SER A 391 -10.74 -24.66 1.23
C SER A 391 -10.62 -23.63 2.35
N SER A 392 -10.90 -22.36 2.05
CA SER A 392 -10.73 -21.27 3.02
C SER A 392 -11.71 -21.39 4.20
N THR A 393 -12.85 -22.06 3.99
CA THR A 393 -13.78 -22.43 5.07
C THR A 393 -13.17 -23.45 6.03
N LEU A 394 -12.42 -24.45 5.53
CA LEU A 394 -11.70 -25.40 6.37
C LEU A 394 -10.57 -24.70 7.13
N VAL A 395 -9.75 -23.90 6.45
CA VAL A 395 -8.64 -23.16 7.07
C VAL A 395 -9.13 -22.23 8.18
N LYS A 396 -10.23 -21.48 7.95
CA LYS A 396 -10.83 -20.63 9.01
C LYS A 396 -11.39 -21.44 10.19
N LYS A 397 -11.95 -22.63 9.96
CA LYS A 397 -12.35 -23.53 11.06
C LYS A 397 -11.14 -24.04 11.86
N GLN A 398 -10.05 -24.42 11.19
CA GLN A 398 -8.81 -24.88 11.84
C GLN A 398 -8.17 -23.77 12.68
N LEU A 399 -8.09 -22.53 12.15
CA LEU A 399 -7.60 -21.35 12.87
C LEU A 399 -8.45 -21.06 14.13
N ALA A 400 -9.78 -20.97 13.98
CA ALA A 400 -10.70 -20.69 15.10
C ALA A 400 -10.80 -21.82 16.14
N ALA A 401 -10.18 -22.98 15.87
CA ALA A 401 -10.10 -24.16 16.74
C ALA A 401 -8.68 -24.39 17.31
N GLY A 402 -7.70 -23.55 17.00
CA GLY A 402 -6.33 -23.70 17.50
C GLY A 402 -5.49 -24.80 16.81
N SER A 403 -5.95 -25.35 15.67
CA SER A 403 -5.34 -26.56 15.09
C SER A 403 -4.02 -26.32 14.35
N LEU A 404 -3.06 -27.22 14.58
CA LEU A 404 -1.77 -27.29 13.86
C LEU A 404 -1.93 -27.56 12.36
N ASP A 405 -3.06 -28.10 11.91
CA ASP A 405 -3.31 -28.30 10.47
C ASP A 405 -3.58 -26.99 9.73
N ALA A 406 -3.94 -25.90 10.45
CA ALA A 406 -3.94 -24.56 9.87
C ALA A 406 -2.53 -24.12 9.46
N GLU A 407 -1.50 -24.53 10.22
CA GLU A 407 -0.10 -24.17 9.95
C GLU A 407 0.44 -24.91 8.71
N LYS A 408 0.03 -26.17 8.51
CA LYS A 408 0.32 -26.93 7.28
C LYS A 408 -0.40 -26.34 6.04
N SER A 409 -1.54 -25.68 6.26
CA SER A 409 -2.40 -25.13 5.20
C SER A 409 -2.01 -23.71 4.76
N LEU A 410 -1.09 -23.06 5.46
CA LEU A 410 -0.74 -21.64 5.29
C LEU A 410 0.78 -21.44 5.33
N HIS A 411 1.35 -20.78 4.32
CA HIS A 411 2.73 -20.30 4.40
C HIS A 411 2.99 -19.50 5.70
N PRO A 412 4.12 -19.70 6.42
CA PRO A 412 4.32 -19.13 7.76
C PRO A 412 4.15 -17.60 7.86
N ARG A 413 4.55 -16.84 6.83
CA ARG A 413 4.39 -15.36 6.82
C ARG A 413 2.94 -14.90 6.68
N VAL A 414 2.03 -15.77 6.21
CA VAL A 414 0.58 -15.55 6.18
C VAL A 414 -0.03 -15.86 7.55
N LEU A 415 0.31 -17.02 8.12
CA LEU A 415 -0.11 -17.43 9.47
C LEU A 415 0.27 -16.38 10.52
N GLU A 416 1.51 -15.88 10.47
CA GLU A 416 1.99 -14.83 11.36
C GLU A 416 1.19 -13.53 11.22
N TYR A 417 0.90 -13.09 9.99
CA TYR A 417 0.06 -11.91 9.78
C TYR A 417 -1.37 -12.10 10.29
N ILE A 418 -1.94 -13.28 10.10
CA ILE A 418 -3.26 -13.65 10.62
C ILE A 418 -3.30 -13.55 12.15
N ARG A 419 -2.30 -14.12 12.84
CA ARG A 419 -2.12 -14.02 14.30
C ARG A 419 -1.96 -12.57 14.76
N GLN A 420 -1.03 -11.83 14.16
CA GLN A 420 -0.76 -10.41 14.47
C GLN A 420 -1.98 -9.48 14.31
N ASN A 421 -2.97 -9.88 13.51
CA ASN A 421 -4.16 -9.09 13.21
C ASN A 421 -5.45 -9.71 13.80
N HIS A 422 -5.32 -10.70 14.69
CA HIS A 422 -6.44 -11.43 15.32
C HIS A 422 -7.50 -11.96 14.34
N LEU A 423 -7.09 -12.33 13.12
CA LEU A 423 -8.02 -12.74 12.08
C LEU A 423 -8.53 -14.15 12.33
N TYR A 424 -9.79 -14.40 11.95
CA TYR A 424 -10.38 -15.74 11.85
C TYR A 424 -10.41 -16.57 13.15
N GLY A 425 -10.61 -15.93 14.31
CA GLY A 425 -10.71 -16.62 15.60
C GLY A 425 -9.37 -16.90 16.27
N THR A 426 -8.28 -16.26 15.80
CA THR A 426 -6.93 -16.49 16.34
C THR A 426 -6.64 -15.75 17.64
N GLU A 427 -7.55 -14.91 18.13
CA GLU A 427 -7.52 -14.40 19.50
C GLU A 427 -7.48 -15.52 20.54
N LYS A 428 -7.97 -16.73 20.23
CA LYS A 428 -7.84 -17.91 21.11
C LYS A 428 -6.41 -18.47 21.24
N PHE A 429 -5.51 -18.16 20.32
CA PHE A 429 -4.07 -18.44 20.48
C PHE A 429 -3.36 -17.38 21.35
N LEU A 430 -3.98 -16.20 21.53
CA LEU A 430 -3.38 -15.02 22.15
C LEU A 430 -4.04 -14.60 23.47
N ALA A 431 -5.22 -15.14 23.79
CA ALA A 431 -5.63 -15.37 25.15
C ALA A 431 -4.48 -16.09 25.88
N PRO A 432 -4.01 -15.59 27.04
CA PRO A 432 -2.87 -16.19 27.72
C PRO A 432 -3.20 -17.67 28.00
N VAL A 433 -2.36 -18.56 27.49
CA VAL A 433 -2.50 -20.01 27.69
C VAL A 433 -2.68 -20.25 29.18
N GLY A 434 -3.89 -20.66 29.57
CA GLY A 434 -4.32 -20.64 30.96
C GLY A 434 -3.36 -21.42 31.85
N GLN A 435 -3.21 -20.99 33.10
CA GLN A 435 -2.25 -21.59 34.04
C GLN A 435 -2.46 -23.10 34.26
N GLU A 436 -3.61 -23.65 33.86
CA GLU A 436 -3.93 -25.09 33.85
C GLU A 436 -3.25 -25.91 32.73
N ALA A 437 -2.77 -25.27 31.66
CA ALA A 437 -2.27 -25.93 30.45
C ALA A 437 -0.73 -25.96 30.35
N ASN A 438 -0.02 -25.14 31.13
CA ASN A 438 1.44 -25.20 31.23
C ASN A 438 1.85 -26.32 32.22
N PRO A 439 2.67 -27.32 31.80
CA PRO A 439 3.16 -28.38 32.70
C PRO A 439 3.86 -27.85 33.96
N PHE A 440 4.53 -26.70 33.89
CA PHE A 440 5.18 -26.05 35.03
C PHE A 440 4.16 -25.67 36.11
N PHE A 441 3.09 -24.94 35.74
CA PHE A 441 2.04 -24.57 36.69
C PHE A 441 1.23 -25.77 37.18
N LYS A 442 1.06 -26.82 36.37
CA LYS A 442 0.49 -28.09 36.83
C LYS A 442 1.39 -28.84 37.82
N ALA A 443 2.71 -28.82 37.65
CA ALA A 443 3.65 -29.39 38.62
C ALA A 443 3.63 -28.60 39.95
N VAL A 444 3.66 -27.27 39.88
CA VAL A 444 3.55 -26.38 41.05
C VAL A 444 2.23 -26.60 41.79
N ALA A 445 1.09 -26.62 41.08
CA ALA A 445 -0.23 -26.82 41.67
C ALA A 445 -0.49 -28.26 42.19
N SER A 446 0.29 -29.25 41.75
CA SER A 446 0.23 -30.64 42.26
C SER A 446 1.30 -30.95 43.31
N GLY A 447 1.98 -29.93 43.84
CA GLY A 447 2.95 -30.07 44.94
C GLY A 447 4.31 -30.65 44.54
N LYS A 448 4.60 -30.83 43.23
CA LYS A 448 5.87 -31.37 42.73
C LYS A 448 6.98 -30.32 42.72
N THR A 449 7.40 -29.95 43.93
CA THR A 449 8.46 -28.94 44.22
C THR A 449 9.81 -29.29 43.61
N GLU A 450 10.15 -30.58 43.51
CA GLU A 450 11.38 -31.13 42.91
C GLU A 450 11.71 -30.51 41.55
N LEU A 451 10.71 -30.32 40.68
CA LEU A 451 10.91 -29.83 39.32
C LEU A 451 11.38 -28.36 39.27
N VAL A 452 10.90 -27.53 40.20
CA VAL A 452 11.28 -26.12 40.29
C VAL A 452 12.66 -25.98 40.91
N VAL A 453 12.96 -26.78 41.94
CA VAL A 453 14.29 -26.83 42.59
C VAL A 453 15.36 -27.22 41.57
N ALA A 454 15.12 -28.23 40.74
CA ALA A 454 16.04 -28.64 39.68
C ALA A 454 16.30 -27.54 38.64
N GLN A 455 15.27 -26.78 38.23
CA GLN A 455 15.42 -25.70 37.25
C GLN A 455 16.11 -24.46 37.83
N VAL A 456 15.89 -24.13 39.10
CA VAL A 456 16.63 -23.04 39.79
C VAL A 456 18.09 -23.44 39.98
N GLY A 457 18.38 -24.66 40.42
CA GLY A 457 19.75 -25.17 40.58
C GLY A 457 20.54 -25.17 39.26
N ALA A 458 19.90 -25.54 38.15
CA ALA A 458 20.52 -25.44 36.82
C ALA A 458 20.84 -23.98 36.43
N LEU A 459 20.00 -23.00 36.79
CA LEU A 459 20.24 -21.58 36.51
C LEU A 459 21.29 -20.95 37.44
N ASP A 460 21.38 -21.38 38.70
CA ASP A 460 22.48 -21.03 39.62
C ASP A 460 23.83 -21.40 39.03
N VAL A 461 23.96 -22.66 38.60
CA VAL A 461 25.21 -23.22 38.08
C VAL A 461 25.56 -22.65 36.70
N LEU A 462 24.58 -22.19 35.92
CA LEU A 462 24.80 -21.40 34.69
C LEU A 462 25.19 -19.93 34.96
N ALA A 463 24.82 -19.36 36.10
CA ALA A 463 25.21 -18.01 36.49
C ALA A 463 26.65 -17.95 37.04
N SER A 464 27.06 -18.96 37.82
CA SER A 464 28.39 -19.03 38.43
C SER A 464 29.50 -19.49 37.48
N ALA A 465 29.16 -20.25 36.42
CA ALA A 465 30.10 -20.84 35.48
C ALA A 465 31.13 -19.84 34.90
N SER A 466 32.37 -19.92 35.39
CA SER A 466 33.48 -19.00 35.10
C SER A 466 33.79 -18.89 33.60
N GLY A 467 33.67 -20.00 32.87
CA GLY A 467 33.91 -20.11 31.42
C GLY A 467 32.82 -19.51 30.52
N LEU A 468 31.70 -19.02 31.05
CA LEU A 468 30.63 -18.42 30.23
C LEU A 468 30.83 -16.91 29.98
N PRO A 469 30.43 -16.39 28.80
CA PRO A 469 30.39 -14.94 28.53
C PRO A 469 29.52 -14.19 29.54
N ALA A 470 29.93 -12.97 29.88
CA ALA A 470 29.28 -12.17 30.94
C ALA A 470 27.78 -11.93 30.69
N ASP A 471 27.37 -11.69 29.45
CA ASP A 471 25.96 -11.45 29.11
C ASP A 471 25.10 -12.71 29.21
N PHE A 472 25.69 -13.90 29.00
CA PHE A 472 24.98 -15.16 29.19
C PHE A 472 24.77 -15.46 30.69
N ARG A 473 25.77 -15.14 31.53
CA ARG A 473 25.63 -15.19 32.99
C ARG A 473 24.59 -14.19 33.50
N ARG A 474 24.63 -12.92 33.08
CA ARG A 474 23.60 -11.91 33.39
C ARG A 474 22.19 -12.37 33.01
N LEU A 475 22.05 -13.05 31.86
CA LEU A 475 20.77 -13.58 31.41
C LEU A 475 20.30 -14.78 32.26
N ALA A 476 21.21 -15.64 32.71
CA ALA A 476 20.92 -16.70 33.67
C ALA A 476 20.51 -16.11 35.04
N GLU A 477 21.25 -15.12 35.56
CA GLU A 477 20.96 -14.38 36.80
C GLU A 477 19.57 -13.73 36.76
N ALA A 478 19.24 -13.00 35.68
CA ALA A 478 17.95 -12.34 35.53
C ALA A 478 16.78 -13.34 35.46
N LYS A 479 16.96 -14.47 34.75
CA LYS A 479 15.93 -15.51 34.63
C LYS A 479 15.79 -16.31 35.93
N ARG A 480 16.89 -16.56 36.64
CA ARG A 480 16.93 -17.13 37.99
C ARG A 480 16.16 -16.26 38.98
N ALA A 481 16.45 -14.95 39.04
CA ALA A 481 15.74 -14.01 39.89
C ALA A 481 14.23 -14.01 39.60
N THR A 482 13.86 -14.10 38.32
CA THR A 482 12.46 -14.22 37.89
C THR A 482 11.79 -15.52 38.37
N MET A 483 12.51 -16.66 38.36
CA MET A 483 11.95 -17.95 38.79
C MET A 483 11.91 -18.13 40.31
N ILE A 484 12.91 -17.61 41.05
CA ILE A 484 12.92 -17.61 42.51
C ILE A 484 11.76 -16.76 43.07
N GLY A 485 11.38 -15.67 42.39
CA GLY A 485 10.21 -14.86 42.75
C GLY A 485 8.83 -15.53 42.65
N VAL A 486 8.77 -16.83 42.31
CA VAL A 486 7.50 -17.56 42.05
C VAL A 486 7.31 -18.78 42.97
N ALA A 487 8.30 -19.22 43.75
CA ALA A 487 8.19 -20.43 44.58
C ALA A 487 8.91 -20.34 45.93
N SER A 488 8.22 -20.79 46.99
CA SER A 488 8.79 -21.03 48.32
C SER A 488 8.39 -22.43 48.81
N PRO A 489 9.34 -23.38 48.97
CA PRO A 489 9.05 -24.74 49.43
C PRO A 489 9.12 -24.88 50.96
N PRO A 490 8.49 -25.91 51.56
CA PRO A 490 8.79 -26.35 52.92
C PRO A 490 10.14 -27.08 53.00
N PRO A 491 10.80 -27.13 54.17
CA PRO A 491 12.06 -27.87 54.35
C PRO A 491 11.83 -29.40 54.47
N ASN A 492 12.92 -30.15 54.28
CA ASN A 492 13.08 -31.61 54.48
C ASN A 492 12.48 -32.55 53.41
N ALA A 493 13.09 -32.57 52.22
CA ALA A 493 13.15 -33.77 51.38
C ALA A 493 14.41 -33.76 50.49
N PHE A 494 15.32 -34.71 50.69
CA PHE A 494 16.35 -35.08 49.72
C PHE A 494 16.42 -36.60 49.64
N GLY A 495 16.23 -37.12 48.43
CA GLY A 495 16.52 -38.49 48.04
C GLY A 495 17.31 -38.45 46.73
N GLU A 496 18.28 -39.34 46.57
CA GLU A 496 19.25 -39.27 45.47
C GLU A 496 18.64 -39.71 44.13
N GLY A 497 19.02 -39.05 43.03
CA GLY A 497 18.47 -39.34 41.70
C GLY A 497 19.10 -38.52 40.58
N GLU A 498 20.20 -39.01 40.02
CA GLU A 498 21.01 -38.33 38.98
C GLU A 498 20.20 -37.92 37.72
N GLY A 499 19.16 -38.69 37.37
CA GLY A 499 18.37 -38.49 36.15
C GLY A 499 17.60 -37.16 36.06
N VAL A 500 17.32 -36.49 37.18
CA VAL A 500 16.59 -35.20 37.17
C VAL A 500 17.46 -34.05 36.64
N VAL A 501 18.76 -34.06 36.95
CA VAL A 501 19.71 -33.01 36.57
C VAL A 501 19.94 -33.00 35.06
N GLN A 502 20.09 -34.19 34.44
CA GLN A 502 20.34 -34.29 33.01
C GLN A 502 19.15 -33.79 32.16
N TRP A 503 17.91 -34.13 32.55
CA TRP A 503 16.72 -33.64 31.87
C TRP A 503 16.54 -32.11 31.99
N ALA A 504 16.86 -31.54 33.16
CA ALA A 504 16.85 -30.10 33.36
C ALA A 504 17.90 -29.37 32.51
N LEU A 505 19.11 -29.94 32.35
CA LEU A 505 20.14 -29.41 31.44
C LEU A 505 19.67 -29.44 29.97
N GLU A 506 19.12 -30.56 29.50
CA GLU A 506 18.65 -30.68 28.11
C GLU A 506 17.53 -29.67 27.79
N PHE A 507 16.59 -29.46 28.73
CA PHE A 507 15.55 -28.44 28.59
C PHE A 507 16.12 -27.01 28.58
N ALA A 508 17.11 -26.71 29.44
CA ALA A 508 17.78 -25.40 29.47
C ALA A 508 18.53 -25.12 28.16
N LEU A 509 19.31 -26.09 27.66
CA LEU A 509 20.03 -26.00 26.39
C LEU A 509 19.08 -25.74 25.22
N GLY A 510 17.96 -26.48 25.14
CA GLY A 510 16.92 -26.27 24.12
C GLY A 510 16.20 -24.92 24.22
N THR A 511 16.23 -24.25 25.37
CA THR A 511 15.58 -22.95 25.60
C THR A 511 16.49 -21.75 25.27
N PHE A 512 17.80 -21.94 25.17
CA PHE A 512 18.78 -20.85 24.98
C PHE A 512 19.62 -20.93 23.70
N ILE A 513 19.76 -22.10 23.06
CA ILE A 513 20.56 -22.24 21.83
C ILE A 513 19.74 -21.78 20.62
N SER A 514 20.01 -20.55 20.16
CA SER A 514 19.72 -20.13 18.79
C SER A 514 20.57 -20.97 17.81
N PRO A 515 20.10 -21.33 16.59
CA PRO A 515 20.80 -22.22 15.63
C PRO A 515 22.14 -21.71 15.03
N HIS A 516 22.87 -20.85 15.73
CA HIS A 516 24.11 -20.21 15.29
C HIS A 516 25.33 -20.49 16.19
N TYR A 517 25.17 -21.26 17.27
CA TYR A 517 26.25 -21.58 18.23
C TYR A 517 26.33 -23.09 18.56
N ASP A 518 26.90 -23.90 17.67
CA ASP A 518 26.99 -25.36 17.85
C ASP A 518 28.29 -25.97 17.31
N ARG A 519 29.44 -25.65 17.94
CA ARG A 519 30.66 -26.48 17.82
C ARG A 519 31.68 -26.34 18.95
N GLU A 520 32.00 -25.13 19.38
CA GLU A 520 33.06 -24.89 20.39
C GLU A 520 32.52 -24.61 21.81
N PHE A 521 31.27 -24.12 21.90
CA PHE A 521 30.71 -23.60 23.16
C PHE A 521 30.22 -24.69 24.13
N ARG A 522 29.77 -25.82 23.59
CA ARG A 522 29.10 -26.90 24.34
C ARG A 522 30.01 -27.67 25.31
N PRO A 523 31.30 -27.98 25.00
CA PRO A 523 32.18 -28.66 25.95
C PRO A 523 32.59 -27.78 27.14
N ALA A 524 32.95 -26.52 26.90
CA ALA A 524 33.36 -25.57 27.95
C ALA A 524 32.25 -25.33 28.99
N LEU A 525 31.00 -25.32 28.52
CA LEU A 525 29.82 -25.23 29.38
C LEU A 525 29.69 -26.43 30.32
N ILE A 526 29.92 -27.66 29.85
CA ILE A 526 29.81 -28.87 30.68
C ILE A 526 30.90 -28.88 31.78
N GLN A 527 32.11 -28.39 31.48
CA GLN A 527 33.21 -28.36 32.44
C GLN A 527 32.93 -27.43 33.63
N ALA A 528 32.53 -26.18 33.37
CA ALA A 528 32.31 -25.18 34.43
C ALA A 528 31.14 -25.51 35.37
N ILE A 529 30.22 -26.38 34.94
CA ILE A 529 29.07 -26.86 35.71
C ILE A 529 29.51 -27.77 36.88
N GLY A 530 30.61 -28.52 36.74
CA GLY A 530 31.09 -29.44 37.77
C GLY A 530 31.77 -28.78 38.98
N GLU A 531 32.23 -27.53 38.83
CA GLU A 531 33.07 -26.85 39.84
C GLU A 531 32.25 -26.09 40.91
N SER A 532 31.01 -25.71 40.59
CA SER A 532 30.22 -24.77 41.41
C SER A 532 29.37 -25.41 42.52
N ALA A 533 29.35 -26.74 42.67
CA ALA A 533 28.37 -27.44 43.52
C ALA A 533 28.61 -27.36 45.05
N ASN A 534 29.67 -26.68 45.50
CA ASN A 534 30.27 -26.90 46.83
C ASN A 534 30.04 -25.80 47.89
N SER A 535 29.25 -24.75 47.63
CA SER A 535 29.09 -23.64 48.60
C SER A 535 27.70 -23.00 48.56
N GLY A 536 26.96 -23.07 49.67
CA GLY A 536 25.65 -22.42 49.82
C GLY A 536 25.43 -21.78 51.20
N THR A 537 24.64 -20.71 51.25
CA THR A 537 24.04 -20.16 52.48
C THR A 537 22.85 -19.24 52.12
N SER A 538 22.02 -18.87 53.10
CA SER A 538 20.64 -18.42 52.89
C SER A 538 20.30 -17.07 53.54
N ALA A 539 19.37 -16.31 52.94
CA ALA A 539 18.46 -15.38 53.65
C ALA A 539 17.23 -15.02 52.77
N ILE A 540 16.08 -14.79 53.40
CA ILE A 540 14.80 -14.36 52.81
C ILE A 540 14.12 -13.40 53.80
N GLU A 541 13.50 -12.30 53.35
CA GLU A 541 12.30 -11.72 54.01
C GLU A 541 11.57 -10.64 53.15
N ALA A 542 10.25 -10.51 53.37
CA ALA A 542 9.29 -9.48 52.88
C ALA A 542 8.96 -9.35 51.35
N LEU A 543 7.76 -8.86 50.95
CA LEU A 543 6.39 -9.47 50.95
C LEU A 543 5.39 -8.66 50.05
N LEU A 544 4.16 -9.19 49.79
CA LEU A 544 3.11 -8.81 48.78
C LEU A 544 1.98 -7.85 49.30
N PRO A 545 0.81 -7.51 48.62
CA PRO A 545 0.13 -7.87 47.32
C PRO A 545 -0.24 -6.62 46.42
N THR A 546 -1.31 -6.38 45.59
CA THR A 546 -2.68 -6.92 45.26
C THR A 546 -3.23 -6.42 43.86
N VAL A 547 -4.44 -6.78 43.36
CA VAL A 547 -4.92 -6.64 41.93
C VAL A 547 -6.48 -6.46 41.70
N ARG A 548 -6.96 -5.81 40.58
CA ARG A 548 -8.25 -5.93 39.76
C ARG A 548 -8.30 -4.84 38.62
N GLY A 549 -9.20 -4.67 37.62
CA GLY A 549 -10.45 -5.26 36.99
C GLY A 549 -11.06 -4.26 35.92
N ILE A 550 -12.06 -4.44 35.01
CA ILE A 550 -12.93 -5.55 34.50
C ILE A 550 -13.34 -5.48 32.95
N GLN A 551 -14.50 -4.96 32.45
CA GLN A 551 -15.07 -5.24 31.06
C GLN A 551 -15.98 -4.14 30.37
N ILE A 552 -16.53 -4.44 29.15
CA ILE A 552 -17.27 -3.60 28.14
C ILE A 552 -18.50 -4.34 27.52
N ALA A 553 -19.46 -3.64 26.87
CA ALA A 553 -20.47 -4.12 25.89
C ALA A 553 -20.70 -3.03 24.79
N ASP A 554 -21.46 -3.14 23.68
CA ASP A 554 -22.39 -4.14 23.07
C ASP A 554 -22.33 -4.10 21.51
N PRO A 555 -22.82 -5.09 20.72
CA PRO A 555 -22.72 -5.10 19.24
C PRO A 555 -23.92 -4.61 18.39
N GLN A 556 -25.13 -4.33 18.93
CA GLN A 556 -26.34 -4.35 18.06
C GLN A 556 -26.49 -3.18 17.07
N GLU A 557 -25.94 -1.99 17.36
CA GLU A 557 -26.07 -0.79 16.51
C GLU A 557 -25.47 -0.96 15.11
N ILE A 558 -24.37 -1.73 15.01
CA ILE A 558 -23.53 -1.85 13.80
C ILE A 558 -24.32 -2.30 12.57
N LYS A 559 -25.37 -3.11 12.75
CA LYS A 559 -26.16 -3.65 11.63
C LYS A 559 -26.97 -2.58 10.90
N GLN A 560 -27.55 -1.62 11.62
CA GLN A 560 -28.49 -0.65 11.03
C GLN A 560 -27.77 0.41 10.19
N SER A 561 -26.54 0.79 10.57
CA SER A 561 -25.73 1.75 9.81
C SER A 561 -25.35 1.25 8.41
N VAL A 562 -25.15 -0.07 8.24
CA VAL A 562 -24.69 -0.67 6.97
C VAL A 562 -25.76 -0.60 5.88
N GLU A 563 -27.03 -0.84 6.22
CA GLU A 563 -28.14 -0.82 5.26
C GLU A 563 -28.48 0.60 4.78
N ALA A 564 -28.24 1.62 5.63
CA ALA A 564 -28.37 3.03 5.26
C ALA A 564 -27.27 3.49 4.27
N ILE A 565 -26.02 3.06 4.48
CA ILE A 565 -24.86 3.44 3.65
C ILE A 565 -25.05 3.00 2.18
N ALA A 566 -25.67 1.84 1.94
CA ALA A 566 -25.86 1.31 0.59
C ALA A 566 -26.71 2.22 -0.31
N LYS A 567 -27.80 2.82 0.21
CA LYS A 567 -28.78 3.58 -0.59
C LYS A 567 -28.38 5.02 -0.91
N ILE A 568 -27.32 5.55 -0.29
CA ILE A 568 -26.88 6.94 -0.49
C ILE A 568 -25.79 7.03 -1.59
N GLY A 569 -24.96 6.00 -1.74
CA GLY A 569 -23.85 5.98 -2.70
C GLY A 569 -24.25 6.07 -4.17
N GLU A 570 -25.49 5.70 -4.53
CA GLU A 570 -25.98 5.66 -5.91
C GLU A 570 -26.21 7.05 -6.53
N ARG A 571 -26.48 8.10 -5.73
CA ARG A 571 -27.23 9.27 -6.23
C ARG A 571 -26.43 10.45 -6.76
N ARG A 572 -25.16 10.66 -6.39
CA ARG A 572 -24.39 11.85 -6.81
C ARG A 572 -22.93 11.54 -7.11
N GLY A 573 -22.56 11.63 -8.39
CA GLY A 573 -21.16 11.63 -8.82
C GLY A 573 -20.59 13.05 -8.90
N ASN A 574 -19.42 13.25 -8.30
CA ASN A 574 -18.37 14.14 -8.81
C ASN A 574 -17.04 13.81 -8.11
N TYR A 575 -15.95 13.94 -8.88
CA TYR A 575 -14.51 13.83 -8.56
C TYR A 575 -14.03 12.85 -7.45
N VAL A 576 -13.12 11.94 -7.82
CA VAL A 576 -12.39 11.05 -6.91
C VAL A 576 -10.88 11.29 -7.12
N PRO A 577 -10.05 11.43 -6.07
CA PRO A 577 -8.61 11.66 -6.25
C PRO A 577 -7.90 10.45 -6.90
N ARG A 578 -6.95 10.70 -7.82
CA ARG A 578 -6.06 9.65 -8.32
C ARG A 578 -5.24 9.07 -7.16
N GLY A 579 -5.36 7.76 -6.94
CA GLY A 579 -4.52 6.99 -6.03
C GLY A 579 -4.63 7.37 -4.54
N GLN A 580 -5.40 6.58 -3.78
CA GLN A 580 -5.24 6.47 -2.33
C GLN A 580 -5.69 5.10 -1.80
N ASN A 581 -4.78 4.39 -1.12
CA ASN A 581 -5.04 3.16 -0.36
C ASN A 581 -4.46 3.28 1.07
N ALA A 582 -4.37 4.52 1.56
CA ALA A 582 -3.90 4.90 2.89
C ALA A 582 -4.78 6.06 3.41
N VAL A 583 -4.99 6.13 4.73
CA VAL A 583 -5.83 7.14 5.42
C VAL A 583 -7.34 7.11 5.07
N GLY A 584 -7.82 6.01 4.46
CA GLY A 584 -9.25 5.76 4.16
C GLY A 584 -10.12 5.51 5.40
N GLY A 585 -10.35 6.56 6.18
CA GLY A 585 -11.19 6.54 7.38
C GLY A 585 -11.43 7.95 7.91
N PHE A 586 -10.37 8.70 8.22
CA PHE A 586 -10.49 10.08 8.69
C PHE A 586 -10.95 11.01 7.56
N ALA A 587 -10.30 10.94 6.38
CA ALA A 587 -10.73 11.69 5.20
C ALA A 587 -12.18 11.36 4.80
N ASP A 588 -12.57 10.09 4.87
CA ASP A 588 -13.93 9.64 4.52
C ASP A 588 -14.99 10.08 5.54
N GLN A 589 -14.68 10.12 6.84
CA GLN A 589 -15.56 10.68 7.87
C GLN A 589 -15.82 12.17 7.62
N VAL A 590 -14.75 12.96 7.45
CA VAL A 590 -14.86 14.39 7.13
C VAL A 590 -15.62 14.60 5.82
N ALA A 591 -15.31 13.83 4.78
CA ALA A 591 -15.96 13.96 3.48
C ALA A 591 -17.42 13.46 3.46
N ARG A 592 -17.93 12.82 4.51
CA ARG A 592 -19.38 12.60 4.74
C ARG A 592 -19.99 13.82 5.41
N LEU A 593 -19.44 14.24 6.55
CA LEU A 593 -19.91 15.38 7.35
C LEU A 593 -20.03 16.67 6.50
N VAL A 594 -19.04 16.94 5.64
CA VAL A 594 -19.02 18.04 4.66
C VAL A 594 -20.11 17.94 3.59
N ARG A 595 -20.52 16.74 3.19
CA ARG A 595 -21.52 16.52 2.14
C ARG A 595 -22.96 16.57 2.67
N ASP A 596 -23.18 16.03 3.86
CA ASP A 596 -24.50 15.80 4.40
C ASP A 596 -24.98 16.95 5.31
N SER A 597 -24.10 17.87 5.70
CA SER A 597 -24.46 18.98 6.60
C SER A 597 -23.55 20.22 6.49
N LYS A 598 -24.13 21.41 6.70
CA LYS A 598 -23.39 22.67 6.77
C LYS A 598 -22.86 22.88 8.20
N PRO A 599 -21.53 22.99 8.42
CA PRO A 599 -21.00 23.31 9.74
C PRO A 599 -21.29 24.77 10.12
N SER A 600 -21.54 24.99 11.40
CA SER A 600 -21.42 26.32 12.00
C SER A 600 -19.94 26.66 12.22
N VAL A 601 -19.59 27.94 12.10
CA VAL A 601 -18.21 28.42 12.20
C VAL A 601 -18.09 29.45 13.30
N SER A 602 -17.28 29.14 14.32
CA SER A 602 -16.83 30.14 15.29
C SER A 602 -15.31 30.36 15.15
N LYS A 603 -14.83 31.54 15.53
CA LYS A 603 -13.39 31.79 15.67
C LYS A 603 -12.95 31.30 17.05
N ILE A 604 -11.81 30.64 17.11
CA ILE A 604 -11.12 30.32 18.37
C ILE A 604 -9.78 31.06 18.39
N GLY A 605 -9.61 31.95 19.37
CA GLY A 605 -8.47 32.85 19.49
C GLY A 605 -8.60 34.18 18.72
N GLU A 606 -7.96 35.22 19.28
CA GLU A 606 -8.04 36.62 18.85
C GLU A 606 -6.87 37.05 17.95
N GLY A 607 -6.21 36.08 17.28
CA GLY A 607 -5.02 36.35 16.47
C GLY A 607 -5.35 37.08 15.17
N ASN A 608 -5.05 38.38 15.09
CA ASN A 608 -5.28 39.23 13.90
C ASN A 608 -4.69 38.68 12.58
N ALA A 609 -3.68 37.82 12.65
CA ALA A 609 -3.03 37.19 11.49
C ALA A 609 -3.34 35.68 11.33
N ASN A 610 -3.70 34.99 12.41
CA ASN A 610 -3.89 33.53 12.47
C ASN A 610 -5.29 33.20 13.01
N VAL A 611 -6.32 33.43 12.19
CA VAL A 611 -7.71 33.13 12.56
C VAL A 611 -7.95 31.63 12.51
N THR A 612 -7.89 30.97 13.66
CA THR A 612 -8.25 29.56 13.78
C THR A 612 -9.77 29.43 13.89
N LEU A 613 -10.36 28.51 13.12
CA LEU A 613 -11.79 28.29 13.05
C LEU A 613 -12.16 26.97 13.73
N LEU A 614 -13.24 26.98 14.50
CA LEU A 614 -13.92 25.79 14.97
C LEU A 614 -15.14 25.54 14.07
N LEU A 615 -15.09 24.45 13.30
CA LEU A 615 -16.20 23.97 12.48
C LEU A 615 -17.00 22.98 13.34
N THR A 616 -18.22 23.33 13.73
CA THR A 616 -19.12 22.44 14.49
C THR A 616 -20.25 21.98 13.59
N TYR A 617 -20.27 20.69 13.27
CA TYR A 617 -21.28 20.07 12.42
C TYR A 617 -22.57 19.80 13.21
N PRO A 618 -23.77 19.82 12.56
CA PRO A 618 -25.06 19.53 13.21
C PRO A 618 -25.16 18.16 13.90
N THR A 619 -24.30 17.20 13.51
CA THR A 619 -24.15 15.87 14.12
C THR A 619 -23.32 15.87 15.41
N GLY A 620 -22.68 16.99 15.75
CA GLY A 620 -21.94 17.22 16.99
C GLY A 620 -20.43 17.33 16.82
N GLU A 621 -19.85 16.74 15.76
CA GLU A 621 -18.40 16.70 15.56
C GLU A 621 -17.80 18.09 15.34
N LYS A 622 -16.62 18.29 15.92
CA LYS A 622 -15.89 19.55 15.93
C LYS A 622 -14.54 19.38 15.25
N PHE A 623 -14.17 20.36 14.43
CA PHE A 623 -12.90 20.37 13.71
C PHE A 623 -12.22 21.72 13.87
N VAL A 624 -10.92 21.70 14.13
CA VAL A 624 -10.06 22.88 14.05
C VAL A 624 -9.60 23.03 12.61
N PHE A 625 -9.87 24.19 12.01
CA PHE A 625 -9.33 24.57 10.71
C PHE A 625 -8.46 25.83 10.87
N LYS A 626 -7.19 25.73 10.47
CA LYS A 626 -6.23 26.84 10.53
C LYS A 626 -5.75 27.19 9.11
N PRO A 627 -6.20 28.31 8.50
CA PRO A 627 -5.76 28.73 7.18
C PRO A 627 -4.28 29.14 7.18
N ARG A 628 -3.62 28.96 6.04
CA ARG A 628 -2.23 29.36 5.83
C ARG A 628 -2.11 30.89 5.72
N MET A 629 -1.04 31.44 6.30
CA MET A 629 -0.70 32.86 6.21
C MET A 629 -0.23 33.25 4.81
N GLY A 630 -0.59 34.45 4.35
CA GLY A 630 -0.05 35.08 3.13
C GLY A 630 -0.57 34.52 1.80
N GLU A 631 -1.03 33.27 1.76
CA GLU A 631 -1.73 32.73 0.61
C GLU A 631 -3.04 33.50 0.40
N LYS A 632 -3.13 34.25 -0.71
CA LYS A 632 -4.33 35.03 -1.06
C LYS A 632 -5.51 34.06 -1.15
N SER A 633 -6.65 34.44 -0.58
CA SER A 633 -7.91 33.73 -0.86
C SER A 633 -8.09 33.63 -2.38
N PHE A 634 -8.49 32.45 -2.87
CA PHE A 634 -8.88 32.26 -4.27
C PHE A 634 -10.00 33.25 -4.58
N LYS A 635 -9.67 34.39 -5.20
CA LYS A 635 -10.62 35.50 -5.42
C LYS A 635 -11.77 35.09 -6.33
N ASP A 636 -11.50 34.13 -7.21
CA ASP A 636 -12.42 33.64 -8.23
C ASP A 636 -12.71 32.15 -8.00
N ALA A 637 -13.30 31.81 -6.86
CA ALA A 637 -13.95 30.50 -6.62
C ALA A 637 -15.25 30.33 -7.44
N GLY A 638 -15.32 30.94 -8.64
CA GLY A 638 -16.52 31.43 -9.31
C GLY A 638 -17.50 30.39 -9.89
N ASN A 639 -17.34 29.12 -9.56
CA ASN A 639 -18.29 28.03 -9.88
C ASN A 639 -18.37 26.96 -8.77
N LEU A 640 -17.80 27.21 -7.59
CA LEU A 640 -17.83 26.25 -6.47
C LEU A 640 -19.08 26.45 -5.60
N SER A 641 -19.55 25.35 -5.00
CA SER A 641 -20.64 25.37 -4.01
C SER A 641 -20.34 26.38 -2.89
N PRO A 642 -21.33 27.15 -2.41
CA PRO A 642 -21.11 28.13 -1.35
C PRO A 642 -20.59 27.51 -0.05
N THR A 643 -20.82 26.22 0.19
CA THR A 643 -20.07 25.43 1.19
C THR A 643 -19.35 24.27 0.50
N TYR A 644 -18.03 24.20 0.66
CA TYR A 644 -17.17 23.22 -0.01
C TYR A 644 -15.83 23.04 0.72
N VAL A 645 -15.24 21.85 0.64
CA VAL A 645 -13.92 21.53 1.20
C VAL A 645 -13.12 20.71 0.19
N HIS A 646 -11.94 21.19 -0.20
CA HIS A 646 -11.04 20.51 -1.14
C HIS A 646 -9.71 20.14 -0.48
N PHE A 647 -9.39 18.86 -0.39
CA PHE A 647 -8.19 18.40 0.32
C PHE A 647 -6.90 18.65 -0.47
N ALA A 648 -5.90 19.22 0.19
CA ALA A 648 -4.51 19.28 -0.27
C ALA A 648 -3.68 18.16 0.40
N ARG A 649 -2.41 18.02 0.04
CA ARG A 649 -1.51 16.98 0.57
C ARG A 649 -0.14 17.57 0.95
N GLU A 650 0.11 17.70 2.24
CA GLU A 650 1.45 17.61 2.85
C GLU A 650 1.61 16.22 3.51
N ALA A 651 2.83 15.84 3.86
CA ALA A 651 3.07 14.64 4.67
C ALA A 651 2.50 14.81 6.09
N GLU A 652 1.69 13.85 6.55
CA GLU A 652 1.16 13.91 7.92
C GLU A 652 2.28 13.76 8.95
N ALA A 653 2.50 14.80 9.75
CA ALA A 653 3.33 14.69 10.97
C ALA A 653 2.85 13.60 11.94
N TYR A 654 1.59 13.16 11.83
CA TYR A 654 1.11 11.97 12.54
C TYR A 654 2.03 10.76 12.25
N SER A 655 2.41 10.53 10.99
CA SER A 655 3.34 9.46 10.62
C SER A 655 4.75 9.70 11.19
N LEU A 656 5.27 10.93 11.09
CA LEU A 656 6.60 11.29 11.61
C LEU A 656 6.69 11.16 13.14
N VAL A 657 5.70 11.66 13.88
CA VAL A 657 5.73 11.68 15.36
C VAL A 657 5.23 10.37 15.95
N GLU A 658 4.01 9.94 15.62
CA GLU A 658 3.37 8.79 16.28
C GLU A 658 3.98 7.45 15.85
N PHE A 659 4.46 7.34 14.61
CA PHE A 659 5.04 6.10 14.09
C PHE A 659 6.57 6.15 14.02
N TRP A 660 7.17 7.08 13.25
CA TRP A 660 8.63 7.08 13.02
C TRP A 660 9.45 7.49 14.25
N ALA A 661 9.04 8.53 14.98
CA ALA A 661 9.60 8.90 16.29
C ALA A 661 8.92 8.14 17.45
N GLY A 662 8.29 6.99 17.18
CA GLY A 662 7.83 6.01 18.16
C GLY A 662 6.79 6.48 19.17
N ASN A 663 6.23 7.69 19.05
CA ASN A 663 5.47 8.34 20.11
C ASN A 663 4.18 7.58 20.49
N ALA A 664 3.52 6.89 19.55
CA ALA A 664 2.37 6.02 19.89
C ALA A 664 2.78 4.80 20.74
N SER A 665 4.03 4.37 20.69
CA SER A 665 4.56 3.33 21.58
C SER A 665 4.88 3.89 22.97
N ALA A 666 5.44 5.10 23.03
CA ALA A 666 5.65 5.82 24.29
C ALA A 666 4.32 6.09 25.02
N ARG A 667 3.31 6.63 24.33
CA ARG A 667 1.97 6.88 24.90
C ARG A 667 1.30 5.60 25.42
N ARG A 668 1.34 4.49 24.66
CA ARG A 668 0.77 3.19 25.09
C ARG A 668 1.44 2.59 26.34
N THR A 669 2.62 3.05 26.72
CA THR A 669 3.32 2.64 27.94
C THR A 669 3.29 3.69 29.04
N GLY A 670 2.51 4.77 28.87
CA GLY A 670 2.44 5.90 29.82
C GLY A 670 3.70 6.78 29.85
N ARG A 671 4.61 6.61 28.88
CA ARG A 671 5.94 7.25 28.84
C ARG A 671 6.03 8.50 27.98
N SER A 672 4.94 8.88 27.31
CA SER A 672 4.80 10.18 26.65
C SER A 672 3.41 10.73 26.94
N ARG A 673 3.37 12.04 27.14
CA ARG A 673 2.15 12.85 27.36
C ARG A 673 1.78 13.66 26.11
N VAL A 674 2.63 13.67 25.09
CA VAL A 674 2.43 14.46 23.86
C VAL A 674 1.78 13.57 22.82
N ARG A 675 0.83 14.11 22.03
CA ARG A 675 0.12 13.40 20.96
C ARG A 675 0.00 14.30 19.73
N THR A 676 0.25 13.76 18.55
CA THR A 676 -0.03 14.47 17.29
C THR A 676 -1.43 14.13 16.79
N ALA A 677 -2.23 15.15 16.45
CA ALA A 677 -3.51 14.96 15.79
C ALA A 677 -3.33 14.58 14.31
N LYS A 678 -4.15 13.65 13.80
CA LYS A 678 -4.26 13.44 12.34
C LYS A 678 -4.71 14.72 11.66
N THR A 679 -4.06 15.02 10.55
CA THR A 679 -4.14 16.34 9.92
C THR A 679 -4.46 16.17 8.44
N LEU A 680 -5.56 16.78 7.99
CA LEU A 680 -5.90 16.87 6.57
C LEU A 680 -5.70 18.31 6.14
N GLU A 681 -4.82 18.58 5.18
CA GLU A 681 -4.85 19.90 4.56
C GLU A 681 -6.11 20.04 3.69
N ALA A 682 -6.73 21.22 3.75
CA ALA A 682 -8.01 21.49 3.12
C ALA A 682 -8.10 22.96 2.68
N VAL A 683 -8.73 23.22 1.54
CA VAL A 683 -9.19 24.53 1.11
C VAL A 683 -10.65 24.64 1.53
N LEU A 684 -10.94 25.57 2.44
CA LEU A 684 -12.26 25.72 3.04
C LEU A 684 -13.04 26.87 2.41
N THR A 685 -14.24 26.59 1.90
CA THR A 685 -15.22 27.60 1.47
C THR A 685 -16.50 27.43 2.28
N ILE A 686 -16.98 28.49 2.95
CA ILE A 686 -18.26 28.49 3.68
C ILE A 686 -18.99 29.81 3.39
N ASP A 687 -20.28 29.71 3.06
CA ASP A 687 -21.15 30.79 2.59
C ASP A 687 -20.50 31.69 1.51
N GLY A 688 -19.90 31.05 0.51
CA GLY A 688 -19.21 31.72 -0.61
C GLY A 688 -17.85 32.31 -0.25
N LYS A 689 -17.49 32.38 1.04
CA LYS A 689 -16.20 32.87 1.50
C LYS A 689 -15.17 31.74 1.50
N ALA A 690 -14.22 31.81 0.57
CA ALA A 690 -13.00 31.02 0.59
C ALA A 690 -12.05 31.52 1.70
N TRP A 691 -11.58 30.61 2.55
CA TRP A 691 -10.61 30.87 3.62
C TRP A 691 -9.17 30.46 3.24
N GLY A 692 -8.98 29.95 2.02
CA GLY A 692 -7.68 29.44 1.53
C GLY A 692 -7.38 28.01 1.98
N PRO A 693 -6.24 27.43 1.58
CA PRO A 693 -5.71 26.19 2.13
C PRO A 693 -5.34 26.35 3.62
N GLY A 694 -5.44 25.27 4.37
CA GLY A 694 -5.17 25.24 5.81
C GLY A 694 -5.20 23.84 6.39
N SER A 695 -4.64 23.65 7.60
CA SER A 695 -4.66 22.37 8.30
C SER A 695 -6.01 22.16 9.00
N MET A 696 -6.69 21.06 8.69
CA MET A 696 -7.91 20.61 9.36
C MET A 696 -7.67 19.39 10.24
N GLN A 697 -8.09 19.44 11.49
CA GLN A 697 -7.82 18.44 12.53
C GLN A 697 -9.10 18.19 13.34
N VAL A 698 -9.30 16.96 13.83
CA VAL A 698 -10.43 16.66 14.76
C VAL A 698 -10.19 17.41 16.07
N PHE A 699 -11.19 18.16 16.52
CA PHE A 699 -11.24 18.65 17.89
C PHE A 699 -11.91 17.58 18.76
N GLN A 700 -11.14 16.90 19.59
CA GLN A 700 -11.71 15.97 20.55
C GLN A 700 -12.42 16.76 21.66
N GLU A 701 -13.65 16.37 22.00
CA GLU A 701 -14.38 17.03 23.08
C GLU A 701 -13.67 16.88 24.43
N GLY A 702 -13.88 17.86 25.33
CA GLY A 702 -13.18 17.94 26.60
C GLY A 702 -11.79 18.60 26.53
N TYR A 703 -11.37 19.13 25.38
CA TYR A 703 -10.10 19.86 25.22
C TYR A 703 -10.29 21.38 25.08
N THR A 704 -9.23 22.15 25.35
CA THR A 704 -9.13 23.60 25.09
C THR A 704 -7.69 23.98 24.71
N THR A 705 -7.43 25.18 24.18
CA THR A 705 -6.04 25.57 23.86
C THR A 705 -5.25 25.81 25.14
N LEU A 706 -3.94 25.55 25.13
CA LEU A 706 -3.09 25.81 26.29
C LEU A 706 -3.10 27.31 26.66
N LYS A 707 -3.15 28.21 25.68
CA LYS A 707 -3.36 29.65 25.91
C LYS A 707 -4.66 29.92 26.71
N ASP A 708 -5.77 29.31 26.30
CA ASP A 708 -7.07 29.50 26.96
C ASP A 708 -7.10 28.84 28.36
N PHE A 709 -6.44 27.70 28.53
CA PHE A 709 -6.29 27.02 29.81
C PHE A 709 -5.54 27.90 30.82
N ILE A 710 -4.39 28.47 30.42
CA ILE A 710 -3.60 29.39 31.25
C ILE A 710 -4.43 30.59 31.70
N ALA A 711 -5.22 31.18 30.78
CA ALA A 711 -6.06 32.34 31.07
C ALA A 711 -7.26 32.03 31.98
N LYS A 712 -7.84 30.82 31.87
CA LYS A 712 -9.06 30.42 32.61
C LYS A 712 -8.78 29.67 33.92
N ARG A 713 -7.62 29.02 34.04
CA ARG A 713 -7.22 28.19 35.19
C ARG A 713 -5.78 28.47 35.64
N PRO A 714 -5.44 29.73 36.02
CA PRO A 714 -4.07 30.11 36.37
C PRO A 714 -3.49 29.32 37.54
N GLU A 715 -4.31 28.91 38.52
CA GLU A 715 -3.86 28.11 39.68
C GLU A 715 -3.49 26.67 39.29
N ALA A 716 -4.33 26.00 38.49
CA ALA A 716 -4.02 24.68 37.96
C ALA A 716 -2.79 24.73 37.05
N TRP A 717 -2.68 25.78 36.21
CA TRP A 717 -1.48 26.02 35.40
C TRP A 717 -0.23 26.23 36.24
N GLU A 718 -0.28 27.02 37.31
CA GLU A 718 0.84 27.26 38.23
C GLU A 718 1.34 25.97 38.89
N LYS A 719 0.42 25.07 39.24
CA LYS A 719 0.70 23.72 39.74
C LYS A 719 1.33 22.83 38.66
N ILE A 720 0.75 22.81 37.46
CA ILE A 720 1.16 21.93 36.36
C ILE A 720 2.51 22.36 35.78
N ARG A 721 2.76 23.65 35.51
CA ARG A 721 4.03 24.12 34.92
C ARG A 721 5.27 23.92 35.80
N LYS A 722 5.06 23.63 37.09
CA LYS A 722 6.10 23.30 38.08
C LYS A 722 6.32 21.78 38.22
N SER A 723 5.47 20.97 37.60
CA SER A 723 5.55 19.51 37.67
C SER A 723 6.65 18.93 36.80
N ARG A 724 7.06 17.69 37.10
CA ARG A 724 7.99 16.93 36.26
C ARG A 724 7.33 16.59 34.92
N GLU A 725 6.06 16.24 34.96
CA GLU A 725 5.22 15.90 33.82
C GLU A 725 5.20 17.00 32.77
N TRP A 726 5.14 18.27 33.20
CA TRP A 726 5.26 19.41 32.30
C TRP A 726 6.67 19.56 31.72
N LEU A 727 7.73 19.43 32.52
CA LEU A 727 9.10 19.55 32.03
C LEU A 727 9.47 18.48 30.99
N GLU A 728 8.98 17.25 31.17
CA GLU A 728 9.13 16.16 30.19
C GLU A 728 8.27 16.42 28.93
N ALA A 729 7.02 16.86 29.09
CA ALA A 729 6.14 17.13 27.95
C ALA A 729 6.60 18.35 27.12
N GLU A 730 7.06 19.43 27.76
CA GLU A 730 7.64 20.60 27.08
C GLU A 730 8.92 20.24 26.31
N ALA A 731 9.76 19.35 26.86
CA ALA A 731 10.95 18.84 26.20
C ALA A 731 10.62 17.99 24.96
N ASP A 732 9.65 17.08 25.09
CA ASP A 732 9.18 16.23 23.98
C ASP A 732 8.57 17.07 22.85
N VAL A 733 7.72 18.05 23.17
CA VAL A 733 7.16 18.98 22.16
C VAL A 733 8.27 19.79 21.47
N LYS A 734 9.25 20.34 22.19
CA LYS A 734 10.37 21.08 21.56
C LYS A 734 11.19 20.22 20.59
N ALA A 735 11.31 18.92 20.86
CA ALA A 735 11.96 17.98 19.96
C ALA A 735 11.12 17.70 18.70
N PHE A 736 9.81 17.52 18.84
CA PHE A 736 8.92 17.40 17.69
C PHE A 736 8.88 18.69 16.86
N ASP A 737 8.81 19.86 17.50
CA ASP A 737 8.90 21.18 16.87
C ASP A 737 10.18 21.30 16.02
N PHE A 738 11.34 20.97 16.60
CA PHE A 738 12.64 20.97 15.92
C PHE A 738 12.65 20.05 14.69
N VAL A 739 12.16 18.81 14.83
CA VAL A 739 12.20 17.77 13.80
C VAL A 739 11.17 17.98 12.68
N MET A 740 9.98 18.50 12.99
CA MET A 740 8.97 18.90 11.99
C MET A 740 9.33 20.19 11.26
N GLY A 741 10.15 21.05 11.88
CA GLY A 741 10.44 22.41 11.41
C GLY A 741 9.37 23.44 11.79
N ASN A 742 8.38 23.08 12.62
CA ASN A 742 7.43 24.04 13.20
C ASN A 742 7.97 24.53 14.55
N VAL A 743 8.40 25.80 14.61
CA VAL A 743 9.20 26.34 15.72
C VAL A 743 8.48 27.46 16.48
N ASP A 744 7.17 27.58 16.32
CA ASP A 744 6.37 28.70 16.84
C ASP A 744 5.74 28.45 18.22
N ARG A 745 5.61 27.20 18.68
CA ARG A 745 4.68 26.87 19.79
C ARG A 745 5.09 27.43 21.13
N PHE A 746 6.35 27.28 21.52
CA PHE A 746 6.87 27.79 22.79
C PHE A 746 7.69 29.07 22.65
N PRO A 747 7.65 29.98 23.64
CA PRO A 747 8.51 31.16 23.73
C PRO A 747 9.97 30.84 23.43
N ASN A 748 10.54 31.55 22.44
CA ASN A 748 11.94 31.42 22.05
C ASN A 748 12.49 32.75 21.48
N ARG A 749 13.77 32.77 21.08
CA ARG A 749 14.45 33.98 20.59
C ARG A 749 13.78 34.62 19.36
N VAL A 750 13.09 33.83 18.55
CA VAL A 750 12.37 34.27 17.34
C VAL A 750 10.91 34.57 17.67
N TYR A 751 10.25 33.64 18.38
CA TYR A 751 8.84 33.75 18.77
C TYR A 751 8.73 34.05 20.26
N GLN A 752 8.93 35.32 20.65
CA GLN A 752 9.02 35.73 22.06
C GLN A 752 7.79 35.34 22.91
N ASN A 753 6.59 35.35 22.32
CA ASN A 753 5.34 34.97 23.00
C ASN A 753 4.97 33.49 22.80
N GLY A 754 5.71 32.77 21.95
CA GLY A 754 5.28 31.49 21.39
C GLY A 754 3.93 31.57 20.67
N ASN A 755 3.32 30.41 20.52
CA ASN A 755 1.98 30.20 19.97
C ASN A 755 1.34 29.04 20.74
N LEU A 756 1.05 29.28 22.03
CA LEU A 756 0.36 28.33 22.91
C LEU A 756 -1.10 28.06 22.49
N GLY A 757 -1.57 28.69 21.40
CA GLY A 757 -2.78 28.27 20.69
C GLY A 757 -2.58 26.99 19.88
N ASN A 758 -1.36 26.68 19.42
CA ASN A 758 -1.02 25.48 18.66
C ASN A 758 -0.90 24.19 19.51
N ILE A 759 -1.28 24.24 20.79
CA ILE A 759 -1.29 23.11 21.73
C ILE A 759 -2.67 23.04 22.37
N LEU A 760 -3.29 21.86 22.40
CA LEU A 760 -4.52 21.59 23.15
C LEU A 760 -4.20 20.78 24.42
N VAL A 761 -4.97 21.00 25.47
CA VAL A 761 -4.92 20.26 26.75
C VAL A 761 -6.34 19.92 27.20
N PRO A 762 -6.56 18.92 28.08
CA PRO A 762 -7.87 18.67 28.65
C PRO A 762 -8.38 19.92 29.40
N ALA A 763 -9.57 20.39 29.04
CA ALA A 763 -10.14 21.64 29.55
C ALA A 763 -10.41 21.60 31.06
N GLU A 764 -10.68 20.40 31.58
CA GLU A 764 -11.02 20.15 32.98
C GLU A 764 -9.82 19.75 33.85
N MET A 765 -8.61 19.69 33.27
CA MET A 765 -7.37 19.31 33.97
C MET A 765 -7.12 20.16 35.23
N THR A 766 -6.72 19.48 36.31
CA THR A 766 -6.37 20.05 37.62
C THR A 766 -5.08 19.47 38.21
N GLU A 767 -4.71 18.23 37.86
CA GLU A 767 -3.52 17.53 38.36
C GLU A 767 -2.46 17.29 37.27
N PRO A 768 -1.15 17.34 37.60
CA PRO A 768 -0.07 16.98 36.65
C PRO A 768 -0.19 15.58 36.04
N SER A 769 -0.78 14.64 36.78
CA SER A 769 -1.02 13.27 36.32
C SER A 769 -1.95 13.20 35.09
N GLU A 770 -2.86 14.17 34.94
CA GLU A 770 -3.87 14.27 33.87
C GLU A 770 -3.32 14.91 32.57
N LEU A 771 -2.07 15.38 32.57
CA LEU A 771 -1.49 16.13 31.45
C LEU A 771 -1.38 15.29 30.16
N GLU A 772 -2.17 15.65 29.15
CA GLU A 772 -2.01 15.28 27.72
C GLU A 772 -1.84 16.57 26.89
N LEU A 773 -0.82 16.65 26.03
CA LEU A 773 -0.59 17.75 25.09
C LEU A 773 -0.91 17.28 23.66
N VAL A 774 -1.98 17.79 23.05
CA VAL A 774 -2.30 17.48 21.64
C VAL A 774 -1.82 18.59 20.72
N LEU A 775 -0.88 18.27 19.83
CA LEU A 775 -0.28 19.22 18.90
C LEU A 775 -1.17 19.47 17.68
N ILE A 776 -1.34 20.74 17.31
CA ILE A 776 -2.09 21.20 16.12
C ILE A 776 -1.19 22.10 15.23
N ASP A 777 -1.55 22.28 13.94
CA ASP A 777 -0.67 22.78 12.86
C ASP A 777 0.65 21.96 12.75
N ASN A 778 0.53 20.74 12.24
CA ASN A 778 1.64 19.78 12.14
C ASN A 778 2.03 19.52 10.68
N GLY A 779 2.43 20.56 9.95
CA GLY A 779 3.10 20.39 8.65
C GLY A 779 4.52 19.86 8.80
N VAL A 780 5.04 19.15 7.78
CA VAL A 780 6.37 18.53 7.76
C VAL A 780 7.12 18.93 6.50
N GLY A 781 8.45 19.05 6.57
CA GLY A 781 9.29 19.39 5.41
C GLY A 781 9.27 20.87 5.04
N ARG A 782 8.68 21.72 5.89
CA ARG A 782 8.90 23.18 5.84
C ARG A 782 10.38 23.45 6.12
N PRO A 783 11.10 24.28 5.34
CA PRO A 783 12.48 24.66 5.65
C PRO A 783 12.53 25.37 7.00
N GLY A 784 12.94 24.65 8.05
CA GLY A 784 12.85 25.15 9.43
C GLY A 784 13.79 26.33 9.68
N HIS A 785 13.36 27.22 10.58
CA HIS A 785 13.93 28.56 10.75
C HIS A 785 15.43 28.56 11.13
N PRO A 786 16.31 29.35 10.46
CA PRO A 786 17.75 29.37 10.74
C PRO A 786 18.13 29.76 12.17
N GLY A 787 17.29 30.54 12.85
CA GLY A 787 17.46 30.92 14.26
C GLY A 787 16.96 29.90 15.29
N PHE A 788 16.69 28.65 14.88
CA PHE A 788 16.22 27.57 15.76
C PHE A 788 17.09 26.32 15.57
N ASP A 789 18.23 26.31 16.25
CA ASP A 789 19.19 25.20 16.28
C ASP A 789 18.92 24.23 17.44
N VAL A 790 19.78 23.21 17.57
CA VAL A 790 19.64 22.11 18.53
C VAL A 790 19.78 22.53 20.00
N SER A 791 20.28 23.75 20.30
CA SER A 791 20.36 24.27 21.67
C SER A 791 19.01 24.66 22.28
N THR A 792 17.91 24.58 21.52
CA THR A 792 16.54 24.75 22.02
C THR A 792 15.95 23.46 22.61
N LEU A 793 16.60 22.32 22.40
CA LEU A 793 16.23 21.04 23.01
C LEU A 793 16.50 21.04 24.52
N SER A 794 15.85 20.11 25.22
CA SER A 794 15.92 19.99 26.67
C SER A 794 16.42 18.59 27.08
N PRO A 795 17.32 18.48 28.07
CA PRO A 795 17.76 17.19 28.62
C PRO A 795 16.69 16.52 29.50
N HIS A 796 15.47 17.07 29.58
CA HIS A 796 14.32 16.46 30.25
C HIS A 796 13.44 15.62 29.31
N MET A 797 13.82 15.43 28.04
CA MET A 797 13.08 14.59 27.08
C MET A 797 12.81 13.18 27.64
N SER A 798 11.62 12.64 27.40
CA SER A 798 11.19 11.34 27.89
C SER A 798 12.08 10.21 27.36
N ALA A 799 12.41 9.24 28.22
CA ALA A 799 13.34 8.16 27.85
C ALA A 799 12.84 7.31 26.67
N ALA A 800 11.52 7.22 26.48
CA ALA A 800 10.93 6.53 25.34
C ALA A 800 11.11 7.30 24.02
N LEU A 801 11.03 8.63 24.04
CA LEU A 801 11.28 9.45 22.85
C LEU A 801 12.78 9.49 22.48
N ARG A 802 13.68 9.53 23.48
CA ARG A 802 15.14 9.39 23.22
C ARG A 802 15.46 8.08 22.50
N GLN A 803 14.90 6.97 22.98
CA GLN A 803 15.08 5.66 22.35
C GLN A 803 14.51 5.63 20.93
N ALA A 804 13.37 6.26 20.69
CA ALA A 804 12.77 6.31 19.35
C ALA A 804 13.55 7.18 18.34
N PHE A 805 14.19 8.28 18.78
CA PHE A 805 15.13 9.03 17.93
C PHE A 805 16.45 8.28 17.69
N HIS A 806 16.89 7.45 18.64
CA HIS A 806 18.03 6.55 18.44
C HIS A 806 17.72 5.45 17.40
N ASP A 807 16.52 4.86 17.47
CA ASP A 807 16.10 3.72 16.63
C ASP A 807 15.47 4.12 15.27
N PHE A 808 15.56 5.39 14.90
CA PHE A 808 14.95 5.94 13.68
C PHE A 808 15.61 5.41 12.39
N ASP A 809 14.88 4.57 11.65
CA ASP A 809 15.32 4.05 10.35
C ASP A 809 15.21 5.10 9.23
N ALA A 810 16.24 5.94 9.11
CA ALA A 810 16.38 6.94 8.07
C ALA A 810 16.40 6.36 6.63
N ALA A 811 16.62 5.05 6.43
CA ALA A 811 16.57 4.43 5.11
C ALA A 811 15.13 4.04 4.73
N SER A 812 14.36 3.50 5.67
CA SER A 812 12.92 3.23 5.46
C SER A 812 12.10 4.51 5.46
N PHE A 813 12.41 5.50 6.30
CA PHE A 813 11.81 6.84 6.26
C PHE A 813 11.98 7.47 4.87
N ARG A 814 13.23 7.54 4.38
CA ARG A 814 13.56 8.06 3.05
C ARG A 814 12.84 7.31 1.91
N LYS A 815 12.54 6.02 2.10
CA LYS A 815 11.78 5.22 1.12
C LYS A 815 10.27 5.50 1.16
N MET A 816 9.68 5.74 2.33
CA MET A 816 8.22 5.91 2.47
C MET A 816 7.78 7.36 2.33
N GLU A 817 8.56 8.33 2.81
CA GLU A 817 8.19 9.75 2.79
C GLU A 817 8.60 10.49 1.51
N ALA A 818 9.43 9.90 0.64
CA ALA A 818 9.68 10.42 -0.72
C ALA A 818 8.45 10.38 -1.65
N TYR A 819 7.30 9.86 -1.17
CA TYR A 819 5.98 9.98 -1.81
C TYR A 819 5.20 11.22 -1.36
N TRP A 820 5.61 11.89 -0.28
CA TRP A 820 4.86 12.95 0.41
C TRP A 820 5.66 14.24 0.66
N LEU A 821 7.00 14.15 0.66
CA LEU A 821 7.94 15.25 0.83
C LEU A 821 8.83 15.39 -0.42
N SER A 822 9.35 16.59 -0.66
CA SER A 822 10.48 16.78 -1.59
C SER A 822 11.73 16.05 -1.07
N ALA A 823 12.68 15.75 -1.96
CA ALA A 823 13.95 15.15 -1.55
C ALA A 823 14.63 15.96 -0.44
N ASP A 824 14.73 17.28 -0.61
CA ASP A 824 15.33 18.17 0.39
C ASP A 824 14.56 18.18 1.72
N GLY A 825 13.22 18.05 1.68
CA GLY A 825 12.38 17.93 2.87
C GLY A 825 12.57 16.60 3.61
N VAL A 826 12.79 15.50 2.88
CA VAL A 826 13.16 14.21 3.47
C VAL A 826 14.53 14.30 4.13
N GLU A 827 15.53 14.84 3.44
CA GLU A 827 16.90 14.99 3.97
C GLU A 827 16.96 15.92 5.18
N ASP A 828 16.22 17.03 5.18
CA ASP A 828 16.22 17.98 6.31
C ASP A 828 15.55 17.40 7.57
N VAL A 829 14.48 16.60 7.43
CA VAL A 829 13.89 15.89 8.58
C VAL A 829 14.86 14.84 9.14
N ILE A 830 15.54 14.07 8.28
CA ILE A 830 16.55 13.09 8.71
C ILE A 830 17.68 13.81 9.45
N ARG A 831 18.23 14.89 8.88
CA ARG A 831 19.27 15.73 9.48
C ARG A 831 18.87 16.27 10.86
N ARG A 832 17.60 16.63 11.07
CA ARG A 832 17.08 17.08 12.38
C ARG A 832 16.99 15.94 13.39
N VAL A 833 16.57 14.74 12.98
CA VAL A 833 16.59 13.56 13.86
C VAL A 833 18.02 13.21 14.28
N GLU A 834 18.97 13.25 13.33
CA GLU A 834 20.38 13.00 13.62
C GLU A 834 20.97 14.05 14.57
N LEU A 835 20.71 15.34 14.36
CA LEU A 835 21.11 16.41 15.29
C LEU A 835 20.49 16.22 16.70
N THR A 836 19.22 15.80 16.77
CA THR A 836 18.54 15.50 18.04
C THR A 836 19.21 14.35 18.78
N ARG A 837 19.49 13.24 18.09
CA ARG A 837 20.23 12.08 18.62
C ARG A 837 21.63 12.48 19.09
N ASP A 838 22.35 13.28 18.30
CA ASP A 838 23.71 13.72 18.60
C ASP A 838 23.79 14.77 19.73
N TYR A 839 22.67 15.43 20.06
CA TYR A 839 22.50 16.24 21.27
C TYR A 839 22.20 15.34 22.49
N LEU A 840 21.31 14.37 22.35
CA LEU A 840 20.94 13.40 23.39
C LEU A 840 22.08 12.44 23.77
N ALA A 841 23.07 12.26 22.89
CA ALA A 841 24.29 11.52 23.19
C ALA A 841 25.31 12.32 24.05
N LYS A 842 25.04 13.60 24.33
CA LYS A 842 25.93 14.52 25.06
C LYS A 842 25.34 15.04 26.39
N HIS A 843 24.05 14.78 26.67
CA HIS A 843 23.29 15.32 27.81
C HIS A 843 22.31 14.29 28.41
#